data_AF-A0AA96NBZ9-F1
#
_entry.id   AF-A0AA96NBZ9-F1
#
_cell.length_a   1.000
_cell.length_b   1.000
_cell.length_c   1.000
_cell.angle_alpha   90.00
_cell.angle_beta   90.00
_cell.angle_gamma   90.00
#
_symmetry.space_group_name_H-M   'P 1'
#
loop_
_entity.id
_entity.type
_entity.pdbx_description
1 polymer ?
#
loop_
_entity_poly.entity_id
_entity_poly.type
_entity_poly.pdbx_seq_one_letter_code
_entity_poly.pdbx_strand_id
1 'polypeptide(L)'
;MADLKEVAEWVNGIYQLEKDDPVEAGENGIDNLQAKQLANRTLFLKQKAEEQDKALENHATAVNKVNDDASGLDSKAPVVSPELTGIPKAPTATGSEQLQIVNVQYLADTLSLALLQFAQTNPESVEQMKKLIASKGLDEKFAALNALLNGLADRVAVLRTNDVDMWLAQAVTDSDGKIAYGVTQRGDFYQPAVTMQNDDNFPGWGMIDRRNRLLFGFHAPNGEMMLPGGHIGLSSDSPYVVTDKSGRVATHIKEDGSVHFPGGVLDDSGLVYLKDGDVYRQQGGVVTRITNRGDVVACQAYGQAVRYVAPRRGVMLTYEVSDGQTKQVFSDSSTDGFIVTGQSLAEGGANSAISKTAVAAGKAYMLDTGPIPNAARGAGVRPVELKEQVYETICSGFAAKDAQTNPRKIMMIGSAYGGKVFASLKKGGDSGVYEKIIKQIKTMLNFPFKPTYKALFVIHGEGDGNIGNATYDKNLVQWLDDFTADIQVLTGQKEQPVMLTCQTSSAAGYKKTAPTRHQFTTPLLQLKASAEHPRIFLVCPKYQFSYKDYAHILANDTKWLSEYYAKVKKIVVDEGRDWLGLRPKALRKIDARTVEIEFEVPVAPLVFDESLVSNPGNYGFSLYNAGEVAISSVELLPDQNKVRIVATDELPPTATITYAFDNGIGGKSGKTEGARGNLRDSDPAMSLDGKFNLYNWAFTFELPINQE
;
A
#
# COMPACT_ATOMS: atom_id res chain seq x y z
N MET A 1 -11.10 -100.38 2.24
CA MET A 1 -9.62 -100.42 2.25
C MET A 1 -9.16 -99.03 2.65
N ALA A 2 -8.16 -98.90 3.51
CA ALA A 2 -7.64 -97.59 3.91
C ALA A 2 -6.58 -97.16 2.90
N ASP A 3 -6.77 -95.99 2.27
CA ASP A 3 -5.81 -95.41 1.32
C ASP A 3 -4.67 -94.71 2.08
N LEU A 4 -3.48 -94.66 1.48
CA LEU A 4 -2.38 -93.87 2.02
C LEU A 4 -2.74 -92.38 1.93
N LYS A 5 -2.66 -91.67 3.05
CA LYS A 5 -2.90 -90.24 3.08
C LYS A 5 -1.71 -89.49 2.49
N GLU A 6 -1.88 -88.95 1.30
CA GLU A 6 -0.88 -88.17 0.59
C GLU A 6 -0.82 -86.71 1.07
N VAL A 7 0.38 -86.16 1.15
CA VAL A 7 0.65 -84.74 1.41
C VAL A 7 1.63 -84.26 0.36
N ALA A 8 1.39 -83.10 -0.24
CA ALA A 8 2.25 -82.52 -1.27
C ALA A 8 3.56 -82.00 -0.65
N GLU A 9 4.50 -82.92 -0.44
CA GLU A 9 5.80 -82.65 0.17
C GLU A 9 6.91 -83.40 -0.56
N TRP A 10 8.02 -82.71 -0.83
CA TRP A 10 9.22 -83.33 -1.36
C TRP A 10 10.08 -83.91 -0.24
N VAL A 11 9.93 -85.20 0.04
CA VAL A 11 10.75 -85.91 1.04
C VAL A 11 12.15 -86.15 0.46
N ASN A 12 13.24 -85.84 1.17
CA ASN A 12 14.60 -86.13 0.70
C ASN A 12 14.98 -87.59 1.02
N GLY A 13 15.29 -88.39 -0.02
CA GLY A 13 15.43 -89.86 0.07
C GLY A 13 14.09 -90.62 0.10
N ILE A 14 14.10 -91.86 -0.39
CA ILE A 14 13.06 -92.86 -0.10
C ILE A 14 13.74 -93.87 0.83
N TYR A 15 13.14 -94.13 1.98
CA TYR A 15 13.66 -95.11 2.93
C TYR A 15 13.83 -96.47 2.24
N GLN A 16 14.85 -97.24 2.58
CA GLN A 16 15.02 -98.61 2.12
C GLN A 16 14.66 -99.53 3.29
N LEU A 17 13.72 -100.45 3.11
CA LEU A 17 13.46 -101.47 4.12
C LEU A 17 14.71 -102.32 4.33
N GLU A 18 15.13 -102.43 5.59
CA GLU A 18 16.27 -103.23 6.03
C GLU A 18 15.80 -104.60 6.54
N LYS A 19 16.72 -105.55 6.67
CA LYS A 19 16.38 -106.93 7.06
C LYS A 19 15.90 -107.07 8.50
N ASP A 20 16.24 -106.11 9.35
CA ASP A 20 15.88 -106.04 10.77
C ASP A 20 14.66 -105.13 11.04
N ASP A 21 14.07 -104.52 10.01
CA ASP A 21 12.83 -103.74 10.17
C ASP A 21 11.65 -104.65 10.57
N PRO A 22 10.81 -104.25 11.53
CA PRO A 22 9.63 -105.00 11.92
C PRO A 22 8.57 -104.98 10.80
N VAL A 23 7.84 -106.09 10.61
CA VAL A 23 6.67 -106.11 9.71
C VAL A 23 5.52 -105.38 10.41
N GLU A 24 5.47 -104.06 10.21
CA GLU A 24 4.48 -103.16 10.83
C GLU A 24 3.69 -102.42 9.75
N ALA A 25 2.41 -102.79 9.61
CA ALA A 25 1.45 -102.10 8.76
C ALA A 25 0.74 -100.95 9.53
N GLY A 26 -0.06 -100.15 8.82
CA GLY A 26 -0.80 -99.00 9.37
C GLY A 26 -0.28 -97.66 8.86
N GLU A 27 -0.92 -96.55 9.25
CA GLU A 27 -0.63 -95.20 8.72
C GLU A 27 0.82 -94.73 8.97
N ASN A 28 1.42 -95.22 10.05
CA ASN A 28 2.79 -94.92 10.48
C ASN A 28 3.68 -96.18 10.53
N GLY A 29 3.19 -97.31 10.03
CA GLY A 29 3.97 -98.55 9.98
C GLY A 29 5.10 -98.47 8.96
N ILE A 30 6.25 -99.07 9.27
CA ILE A 30 7.46 -98.96 8.46
C ILE A 30 7.29 -99.57 7.06
N ASP A 31 6.45 -100.60 6.93
CA ASP A 31 6.14 -101.27 5.66
C ASP A 31 5.50 -100.31 4.64
N ASN A 32 4.78 -99.28 5.12
CA ASN A 32 4.08 -98.30 4.28
C ASN A 32 4.89 -97.01 4.05
N LEU A 33 6.05 -96.85 4.70
CA LEU A 33 6.80 -95.60 4.67
C LEU A 33 7.30 -95.25 3.27
N GLN A 34 7.88 -96.23 2.55
CA GLN A 34 8.41 -96.01 1.20
C GLN A 34 7.31 -95.58 0.23
N ALA A 35 6.14 -96.23 0.30
CA ALA A 35 4.99 -95.93 -0.54
C ALA A 35 4.42 -94.53 -0.23
N LYS A 36 4.33 -94.16 1.06
CA LYS A 36 3.89 -92.81 1.49
C LYS A 36 4.84 -91.72 1.00
N GLN A 37 6.16 -91.94 1.11
CA GLN A 37 7.17 -90.99 0.63
C GLN A 37 7.12 -90.81 -0.90
N LEU A 38 6.92 -91.89 -1.66
CA LEU A 38 6.75 -91.83 -3.11
C LEU A 38 5.45 -91.13 -3.51
N ALA A 39 4.33 -91.45 -2.83
CA ALA A 39 3.04 -90.82 -3.10
C ALA A 39 3.09 -89.30 -2.84
N ASN A 40 3.68 -88.89 -1.71
CA ASN A 40 3.86 -87.47 -1.37
C ASN A 40 4.67 -86.70 -2.43
N ARG A 41 5.79 -87.27 -2.89
CA ARG A 41 6.60 -86.67 -3.98
C ARG A 41 5.81 -86.57 -5.28
N THR A 42 5.03 -87.59 -5.59
CA THR A 42 4.22 -87.63 -6.82
C THR A 42 3.16 -86.53 -6.79
N LEU A 43 2.47 -86.35 -5.67
CA LEU A 43 1.50 -85.29 -5.48
C LEU A 43 2.15 -83.89 -5.56
N PHE A 44 3.32 -83.71 -4.94
CA PHE A 44 4.10 -82.47 -5.03
C PHE A 44 4.48 -82.12 -6.47
N LEU A 45 5.00 -83.09 -7.24
CA LEU A 45 5.39 -82.89 -8.63
C LEU A 45 4.18 -82.58 -9.53
N LYS A 46 3.04 -83.25 -9.30
CA LYS A 46 1.81 -82.96 -10.03
C LYS A 46 1.36 -81.52 -9.83
N GLN A 47 1.35 -81.03 -8.60
CA GLN A 47 1.00 -79.64 -8.30
C GLN A 47 1.98 -78.65 -8.96
N LYS A 48 3.28 -78.95 -8.95
CA LYS A 48 4.28 -78.12 -9.63
C LYS A 48 4.09 -78.08 -11.15
N ALA A 49 3.72 -79.19 -11.77
CA ALA A 49 3.42 -79.23 -13.20
C ALA A 49 2.17 -78.40 -13.53
N GLU A 50 1.09 -78.54 -12.76
CA GLU A 50 -0.15 -77.76 -12.93
C GLU A 50 0.06 -76.25 -12.73
N GLU A 51 0.93 -75.85 -11.78
CA GLU A 51 1.36 -74.46 -11.58
C GLU A 51 2.13 -73.93 -12.80
N GLN A 52 3.01 -74.74 -13.37
CA GLN A 52 3.82 -74.38 -14.54
C GLN A 52 2.96 -74.25 -15.81
N ASP A 53 1.97 -75.12 -16.00
CA ASP A 53 1.03 -75.03 -17.13
C ASP A 53 0.22 -73.73 -17.06
N LYS A 54 -0.27 -73.35 -15.88
CA LYS A 54 -0.94 -72.03 -15.69
C LYS A 54 -0.01 -70.86 -15.97
N ALA A 55 1.27 -70.95 -15.59
CA ALA A 55 2.25 -69.90 -15.89
C ALA A 55 2.51 -69.78 -17.41
N LEU A 56 2.53 -70.90 -18.14
CA LEU A 56 2.65 -70.93 -19.59
C LEU A 56 1.42 -70.32 -20.30
N GLU A 57 0.20 -70.63 -19.85
CA GLU A 57 -1.02 -69.99 -20.37
C GLU A 57 -1.03 -68.47 -20.16
N ASN A 58 -0.62 -68.01 -18.99
CA ASN A 58 -0.47 -66.58 -18.69
C ASN A 58 0.60 -65.92 -19.56
N HIS A 59 1.73 -66.59 -19.79
CA HIS A 59 2.78 -66.09 -20.67
C HIS A 59 2.30 -65.98 -22.12
N ALA A 60 1.62 -67.00 -22.64
CA ALA A 60 1.04 -66.97 -23.99
C ALA A 60 0.04 -65.82 -24.17
N THR A 61 -0.79 -65.55 -23.15
CA THR A 61 -1.70 -64.40 -23.15
C THR A 61 -0.97 -63.05 -23.16
N ALA A 62 0.14 -62.92 -22.43
CA ALA A 62 0.95 -61.71 -22.43
C ALA A 62 1.66 -61.48 -23.77
N VAL A 63 2.20 -62.53 -24.39
CA VAL A 63 2.85 -62.45 -25.72
C VAL A 63 1.84 -62.05 -26.79
N ASN A 64 0.62 -62.60 -26.76
CA ASN A 64 -0.44 -62.22 -27.70
C ASN A 64 -0.85 -60.75 -27.57
N LYS A 65 -0.80 -60.15 -26.36
CA LYS A 65 -1.06 -58.71 -26.17
C LYS A 65 0.07 -57.82 -26.70
N VAL A 66 1.31 -58.30 -26.70
CA VAL A 66 2.47 -57.55 -27.20
C VAL A 66 2.55 -57.60 -28.73
N ASN A 67 2.12 -58.71 -29.33
CA ASN A 67 2.15 -58.93 -30.78
C ASN A 67 0.85 -58.51 -31.49
N ASP A 68 -0.13 -57.94 -30.78
CA ASP A 68 -1.35 -57.39 -31.37
C ASP A 68 -1.09 -55.96 -31.86
N ASP A 69 -1.07 -55.77 -33.18
CA ASP A 69 -0.87 -54.48 -33.85
C ASP A 69 -1.96 -53.44 -33.50
N ALA A 70 -3.09 -53.85 -32.90
CA ALA A 70 -4.13 -52.96 -32.41
C ALA A 70 -3.91 -52.47 -30.96
N SER A 71 -2.90 -52.99 -30.25
CA SER A 71 -2.61 -52.63 -28.85
C SER A 71 -2.07 -51.20 -28.68
N GLY A 72 -1.54 -50.59 -29.74
CA GLY A 72 -0.99 -49.24 -29.75
C GLY A 72 0.29 -49.09 -28.92
N LEU A 73 0.98 -50.18 -28.58
CA LEU A 73 2.26 -50.16 -27.84
C LEU A 73 3.41 -49.56 -28.67
N ASP A 74 3.38 -49.78 -29.97
CA ASP A 74 4.17 -49.17 -31.04
C ASP A 74 3.96 -47.65 -31.18
N SER A 75 2.92 -47.10 -30.57
CA SER A 75 2.66 -45.64 -30.50
C SER A 75 3.18 -44.97 -29.21
N LYS A 76 3.86 -45.70 -28.32
CA LYS A 76 4.41 -45.18 -27.05
C LYS A 76 5.91 -44.98 -27.15
N ALA A 77 6.40 -43.83 -26.68
CA ALA A 77 7.84 -43.54 -26.69
C ALA A 77 8.57 -44.25 -25.53
N PRO A 78 9.87 -44.59 -25.68
CA PRO A 78 10.68 -45.20 -24.63
C PRO A 78 10.73 -44.37 -23.33
N VAL A 79 10.78 -45.05 -22.18
CA VAL A 79 10.85 -44.40 -20.85
C VAL A 79 12.17 -43.65 -20.64
N VAL A 80 13.24 -44.10 -21.30
CA VAL A 80 14.58 -43.48 -21.24
C VAL A 80 14.86 -42.87 -22.61
N SER A 81 14.99 -41.54 -22.65
CA SER A 81 15.23 -40.74 -23.87
C SER A 81 14.23 -41.00 -25.01
N PRO A 82 12.95 -40.60 -24.85
CA PRO A 82 12.03 -40.60 -25.98
C PRO A 82 12.51 -39.59 -27.04
N GLU A 83 12.78 -40.05 -28.26
CA GLU A 83 12.94 -39.16 -29.41
C GLU A 83 11.57 -38.57 -29.78
N LEU A 84 11.42 -37.26 -29.62
CA LEU A 84 10.20 -36.55 -30.02
C LEU A 84 10.31 -36.17 -31.50
N THR A 85 9.54 -36.86 -32.35
CA THR A 85 9.38 -36.49 -33.76
C THR A 85 8.12 -35.62 -33.94
N GLY A 86 8.19 -34.58 -34.78
CA GLY A 86 7.11 -33.60 -35.00
C GLY A 86 7.20 -32.31 -34.15
N ILE A 87 6.06 -31.66 -33.86
CA ILE A 87 5.96 -30.44 -33.01
C ILE A 87 5.24 -30.81 -31.70
N PRO A 88 5.96 -31.33 -30.69
CA PRO A 88 5.36 -31.71 -29.40
C PRO A 88 4.82 -30.48 -28.67
N LYS A 89 3.58 -30.55 -28.17
CA LYS A 89 2.97 -29.49 -27.35
C LYS A 89 3.19 -29.79 -25.87
N ALA A 90 3.96 -28.95 -25.18
CA ALA A 90 4.15 -29.02 -23.74
C ALA A 90 3.38 -27.89 -23.04
N PRO A 91 2.74 -28.13 -21.87
CA PRO A 91 2.08 -27.09 -21.09
C PRO A 91 3.09 -26.03 -20.62
N THR A 92 2.64 -24.78 -20.51
CA THR A 92 3.50 -23.66 -20.05
C THR A 92 3.78 -23.82 -18.57
N ALA A 93 5.06 -23.84 -18.22
CA ALA A 93 5.53 -23.98 -16.84
C ALA A 93 5.04 -22.82 -15.94
N THR A 94 4.75 -23.14 -14.68
CA THR A 94 4.43 -22.16 -13.63
C THR A 94 5.28 -22.47 -12.39
N GLY A 95 6.20 -21.59 -12.00
CA GLY A 95 7.07 -21.78 -10.83
C GLY A 95 8.54 -21.43 -11.10
N SER A 96 9.42 -21.74 -10.15
CA SER A 96 10.86 -21.41 -10.18
C SER A 96 11.77 -22.66 -10.10
N GLU A 97 11.26 -23.82 -10.48
CA GLU A 97 11.99 -25.09 -10.40
C GLU A 97 13.07 -25.19 -11.48
N GLN A 98 14.33 -25.45 -11.08
CA GLN A 98 15.49 -25.41 -11.99
C GLN A 98 15.54 -26.56 -13.02
N LEU A 99 14.78 -27.64 -12.81
CA LEU A 99 14.81 -28.84 -13.65
C LEU A 99 13.54 -29.03 -14.50
N GLN A 100 12.70 -28.00 -14.61
CA GLN A 100 11.44 -28.08 -15.36
C GLN A 100 11.69 -28.00 -16.88
N ILE A 101 11.00 -28.85 -17.65
CA ILE A 101 10.94 -28.71 -19.12
C ILE A 101 10.15 -27.44 -19.44
N VAL A 102 10.75 -26.52 -20.18
CA VAL A 102 10.12 -25.26 -20.60
C VAL A 102 9.71 -25.33 -22.07
N ASN A 103 8.56 -24.75 -22.40
CA ASN A 103 8.12 -24.60 -23.79
C ASN A 103 8.58 -23.25 -24.37
N VAL A 104 8.47 -23.09 -25.70
CA VAL A 104 8.87 -21.86 -26.40
C VAL A 104 8.14 -20.64 -25.85
N GLN A 105 6.88 -20.80 -25.43
CA GLN A 105 6.08 -19.71 -24.85
C GLN A 105 6.66 -19.21 -23.52
N TYR A 106 7.00 -20.13 -22.59
CA TYR A 106 7.61 -19.78 -21.31
C TYR A 106 8.95 -19.07 -21.49
N LEU A 107 9.78 -19.55 -22.42
CA LEU A 107 11.06 -18.91 -22.75
C LEU A 107 10.83 -17.52 -23.34
N ALA A 108 9.88 -17.38 -24.28
CA ALA A 108 9.53 -16.10 -24.88
C ALA A 108 9.01 -15.10 -23.84
N ASP A 109 8.14 -15.52 -22.93
CA ASP A 109 7.58 -14.67 -21.88
C ASP A 109 8.65 -14.21 -20.89
N THR A 110 9.50 -15.14 -20.44
CA THR A 110 10.61 -14.85 -19.50
C THR A 110 11.62 -13.90 -20.12
N LEU A 111 12.02 -14.16 -21.37
CA LEU A 111 12.98 -13.32 -22.09
C LEU A 111 12.37 -11.94 -22.40
N SER A 112 11.08 -11.88 -22.75
CA SER A 112 10.36 -10.62 -22.98
C SER A 112 10.30 -9.76 -21.72
N LEU A 113 10.04 -10.38 -20.56
CA LEU A 113 10.02 -9.68 -19.28
C LEU A 113 11.41 -9.11 -18.93
N ALA A 114 12.46 -9.93 -19.11
CA ALA A 114 13.83 -9.53 -18.86
C ALA A 114 14.30 -8.41 -19.82
N LEU A 115 13.99 -8.51 -21.12
CA LEU A 115 14.30 -7.47 -22.09
C LEU A 115 13.50 -6.19 -21.85
N LEU A 116 12.25 -6.29 -21.42
CA LEU A 116 11.45 -5.10 -21.07
C LEU A 116 12.07 -4.38 -19.87
N GLN A 117 12.47 -5.12 -18.83
CA GLN A 117 13.13 -4.57 -17.65
C GLN A 117 14.50 -3.95 -17.98
N PHE A 118 15.26 -4.59 -18.87
CA PHE A 118 16.52 -4.04 -19.40
C PHE A 118 16.30 -2.78 -20.25
N ALA A 119 15.31 -2.77 -21.15
CA ALA A 119 15.00 -1.63 -22.02
C ALA A 119 14.48 -0.42 -21.24
N GLN A 120 13.72 -0.64 -20.16
CA GLN A 120 13.26 0.42 -19.25
C GLN A 120 14.41 1.09 -18.50
N THR A 121 15.49 0.36 -18.24
CA THR A 121 16.65 0.86 -17.47
C THR A 121 17.80 1.35 -18.35
N ASN A 122 17.87 0.94 -19.63
CA ASN A 122 18.98 1.25 -20.55
C ASN A 122 18.50 1.62 -21.97
N PRO A 123 17.78 2.74 -22.15
CA PRO A 123 17.14 3.10 -23.43
C PRO A 123 18.14 3.38 -24.58
N GLU A 124 19.33 3.88 -24.27
CA GLU A 124 20.38 4.15 -25.28
C GLU A 124 20.99 2.86 -25.85
N SER A 125 21.10 1.80 -25.03
CA SER A 125 21.59 0.49 -25.45
C SER A 125 20.65 -0.20 -26.45
N VAL A 126 19.35 0.09 -26.36
CA VAL A 126 18.34 -0.41 -27.32
C VAL A 126 18.57 0.17 -28.71
N GLU A 127 18.88 1.46 -28.81
CA GLU A 127 19.21 2.10 -30.10
C GLU A 127 20.53 1.62 -30.70
N GLN A 128 21.52 1.29 -29.86
CA GLN A 128 22.76 0.67 -30.32
C GLN A 128 22.55 -0.76 -30.83
N MET A 129 21.73 -1.57 -30.14
CA MET A 129 21.38 -2.91 -30.60
C MET A 129 20.64 -2.90 -31.94
N LYS A 130 19.73 -1.93 -32.16
CA LYS A 130 19.07 -1.73 -33.47
C LYS A 130 20.07 -1.47 -34.59
N LYS A 131 21.03 -0.57 -34.36
CA LYS A 131 22.10 -0.29 -35.33
C LYS A 131 22.94 -1.53 -35.63
N LEU A 132 23.21 -2.36 -34.60
CA LEU A 132 24.00 -3.57 -34.76
C LEU A 132 23.25 -4.66 -35.55
N ILE A 133 21.97 -4.90 -35.24
CA ILE A 133 21.11 -5.89 -35.94
C ILE A 133 20.94 -5.50 -37.41
N ALA A 134 20.63 -4.23 -37.68
CA ALA A 134 20.51 -3.71 -39.05
C ALA A 134 21.83 -3.82 -39.83
N SER A 135 22.98 -3.61 -39.17
CA SER A 135 24.30 -3.74 -39.82
C SER A 135 24.73 -5.17 -40.12
N LYS A 136 24.10 -6.19 -39.50
CA LYS A 136 24.47 -7.60 -39.65
C LYS A 136 23.52 -8.39 -40.56
N GLY A 137 22.43 -7.78 -41.03
CA GLY A 137 21.48 -8.41 -41.97
C GLY A 137 20.80 -9.66 -41.41
N LEU A 138 20.52 -9.67 -40.10
CA LEU A 138 19.97 -10.85 -39.38
C LEU A 138 18.44 -10.84 -39.28
N ASP A 139 17.76 -9.96 -40.01
CA ASP A 139 16.34 -9.63 -39.83
C ASP A 139 15.40 -10.82 -40.01
N GLU A 140 15.74 -11.76 -40.90
CA GLU A 140 14.94 -12.96 -41.16
C GLU A 140 15.13 -14.06 -40.11
N LYS A 141 16.32 -14.18 -39.49
CA LYS A 141 16.60 -15.20 -38.46
C LYS A 141 15.99 -14.87 -37.09
N PHE A 142 15.52 -13.64 -36.94
CA PHE A 142 14.94 -13.10 -35.71
C PHE A 142 13.56 -12.49 -35.93
N ALA A 143 12.80 -12.92 -36.96
CA ALA A 143 11.49 -12.35 -37.29
C ALA A 143 10.52 -12.25 -36.10
N ALA A 144 10.51 -13.25 -35.19
CA ALA A 144 9.70 -13.21 -33.96
C ALA A 144 10.22 -12.19 -32.93
N LEU A 145 11.55 -12.03 -32.81
CA LEU A 145 12.17 -11.01 -31.95
C LEU A 145 11.99 -9.60 -32.54
N ASN A 146 12.04 -9.45 -33.86
CA ASN A 146 11.75 -8.21 -34.57
C ASN A 146 10.27 -7.82 -34.43
N ALA A 147 9.34 -8.78 -34.47
CA ALA A 147 7.92 -8.52 -34.16
C ALA A 147 7.72 -8.09 -32.70
N LEU A 148 8.46 -8.72 -31.76
CA LEU A 148 8.44 -8.34 -30.35
C LEU A 148 9.06 -6.96 -30.12
N LEU A 149 10.16 -6.62 -30.79
CA LEU A 149 10.81 -5.30 -30.77
C LEU A 149 9.95 -4.22 -31.41
N ASN A 150 9.22 -4.54 -32.48
CA ASN A 150 8.25 -3.63 -33.10
C ASN A 150 7.01 -3.45 -32.23
N GLY A 151 6.51 -4.50 -31.57
CA GLY A 151 5.45 -4.38 -30.56
C GLY A 151 5.91 -3.63 -29.29
N LEU A 152 7.18 -3.76 -28.92
CA LEU A 152 7.81 -2.94 -27.88
C LEU A 152 7.98 -1.50 -28.37
N ALA A 153 8.31 -1.28 -29.64
CA ALA A 153 8.43 0.04 -30.26
C ALA A 153 7.07 0.72 -30.37
N ASP A 154 5.98 -0.01 -30.63
CA ASP A 154 4.62 0.51 -30.61
C ASP A 154 4.17 0.80 -29.18
N ARG A 155 4.56 -0.01 -28.20
CA ARG A 155 4.31 0.29 -26.77
C ARG A 155 5.17 1.45 -26.26
N VAL A 156 6.41 1.56 -26.70
CA VAL A 156 7.31 2.69 -26.41
C VAL A 156 6.87 3.92 -27.18
N ALA A 157 6.31 3.80 -28.38
CA ALA A 157 5.72 4.89 -29.14
C ALA A 157 4.40 5.33 -28.51
N VAL A 158 3.56 4.41 -28.00
CA VAL A 158 2.37 4.73 -27.20
C VAL A 158 2.74 5.38 -25.86
N LEU A 159 3.85 4.97 -25.25
CA LEU A 159 4.42 5.63 -24.07
C LEU A 159 5.06 6.99 -24.42
N ARG A 160 5.66 7.14 -25.61
CA ARG A 160 6.23 8.42 -26.11
C ARG A 160 5.18 9.35 -26.73
N THR A 161 4.00 8.88 -27.13
CA THR A 161 2.90 9.73 -27.61
C THR A 161 2.12 10.38 -26.47
N ASN A 162 2.33 9.93 -25.23
CA ASN A 162 1.92 10.66 -24.03
C ASN A 162 3.05 11.52 -23.44
N ASP A 163 4.24 11.51 -24.04
CA ASP A 163 5.38 12.38 -23.72
C ASP A 163 5.74 13.24 -24.95
N VAL A 164 4.73 13.88 -25.57
CA VAL A 164 5.02 15.23 -26.04
C VAL A 164 4.91 16.08 -24.78
N ASP A 165 6.07 16.41 -24.20
CA ASP A 165 6.19 17.56 -23.32
C ASP A 165 5.64 18.77 -24.09
N MET A 166 4.34 19.01 -23.96
CA MET A 166 3.78 20.32 -24.21
C MET A 166 4.31 21.21 -23.11
N TRP A 167 4.93 22.30 -23.53
CA TRP A 167 5.68 23.22 -22.68
C TRP A 167 4.94 23.50 -21.36
N LEU A 168 5.71 23.53 -20.26
CA LEU A 168 5.31 24.22 -19.03
C LEU A 168 4.70 25.57 -19.42
N ALA A 169 3.56 25.93 -18.84
CA ALA A 169 3.13 27.31 -18.93
C ALA A 169 4.27 28.18 -18.37
N GLN A 170 4.94 28.94 -19.23
CA GLN A 170 6.04 29.80 -18.86
C GLN A 170 5.50 31.22 -18.83
N ALA A 171 5.62 31.89 -17.69
CA ALA A 171 5.30 33.29 -17.52
C ALA A 171 6.56 34.01 -17.05
N VAL A 172 6.95 35.07 -17.75
CA VAL A 172 8.01 35.98 -17.31
C VAL A 172 7.35 37.17 -16.64
N THR A 173 7.83 37.54 -15.46
CA THR A 173 7.33 38.70 -14.72
C THR A 173 8.31 39.86 -14.81
N ASP A 174 7.80 41.09 -14.74
CA ASP A 174 8.62 42.29 -14.58
C ASP A 174 9.17 42.41 -13.14
N SER A 175 9.98 43.44 -12.90
CA SER A 175 10.59 43.71 -11.59
C SER A 175 9.58 44.01 -10.48
N ASP A 176 8.33 44.31 -10.83
CA ASP A 176 7.23 44.56 -9.90
C ASP A 176 6.35 43.30 -9.69
N GLY A 177 6.71 42.19 -10.34
CA GLY A 177 6.02 40.91 -10.24
C GLY A 177 4.69 40.84 -10.99
N LYS A 178 4.49 41.68 -12.02
CA LYS A 178 3.39 41.57 -13.00
C LYS A 178 3.84 40.76 -14.20
N ILE A 179 2.92 40.03 -14.84
CA ILE A 179 3.24 39.20 -16.02
C ILE A 179 3.60 40.12 -17.19
N ALA A 180 4.80 39.97 -17.73
CA ALA A 180 5.25 40.65 -18.94
C ALA A 180 4.76 39.90 -20.20
N TYR A 181 4.88 38.56 -20.21
CA TYR A 181 4.28 37.66 -21.20
C TYR A 181 4.28 36.19 -20.73
N GLY A 182 3.44 35.35 -21.34
CA GLY A 182 3.48 33.90 -21.13
C GLY A 182 2.85 33.05 -22.22
N VAL A 183 3.13 31.74 -22.21
CA VAL A 183 2.62 30.77 -23.19
C VAL A 183 1.78 29.72 -22.47
N THR A 184 0.53 29.48 -22.92
CA THR A 184 -0.34 28.45 -22.34
C THR A 184 0.11 27.05 -22.79
N GLN A 185 -0.39 26.01 -22.13
CA GLN A 185 -0.16 24.62 -22.56
C GLN A 185 -0.64 24.35 -24.00
N ARG A 186 -1.53 25.17 -24.57
CA ARG A 186 -2.01 25.02 -25.96
C ARG A 186 -1.22 25.87 -26.98
N GLY A 187 -0.22 26.63 -26.53
CA GLY A 187 0.56 27.53 -27.37
C GLY A 187 -0.03 28.93 -27.53
N ASP A 188 -1.03 29.30 -26.73
CA ASP A 188 -1.61 30.66 -26.76
C ASP A 188 -0.65 31.63 -26.08
N PHE A 189 -0.34 32.75 -26.74
CA PHE A 189 0.50 33.80 -26.19
C PHE A 189 -0.35 34.80 -25.41
N TYR A 190 0.00 35.02 -24.14
CA TYR A 190 -0.66 35.96 -23.24
C TYR A 190 0.27 37.14 -23.00
N GLN A 191 -0.11 38.32 -23.50
CA GLN A 191 0.55 39.59 -23.20
C GLN A 191 -0.51 40.52 -22.60
N PRO A 192 -0.45 40.86 -21.30
CA PRO A 192 -1.28 41.93 -20.79
C PRO A 192 -0.82 43.25 -21.42
N ALA A 193 -1.77 44.17 -21.65
CA ALA A 193 -1.47 45.51 -22.15
C ALA A 193 -0.41 46.19 -21.25
N VAL A 194 0.82 46.29 -21.74
CA VAL A 194 1.93 46.92 -21.02
C VAL A 194 1.84 48.43 -21.26
N THR A 195 1.75 49.22 -20.18
CA THR A 195 1.76 50.70 -20.24
C THR A 195 3.15 51.33 -20.19
N MET A 196 4.25 50.55 -20.24
CA MET A 196 5.61 51.11 -20.32
C MET A 196 6.52 50.28 -21.25
N GLN A 197 6.99 50.93 -22.32
CA GLN A 197 8.02 50.43 -23.24
C GLN A 197 9.41 50.45 -22.58
N ASN A 198 10.24 49.48 -22.94
CA ASN A 198 11.66 49.45 -22.61
C ASN A 198 12.44 49.71 -23.92
N ASP A 199 13.22 50.79 -23.97
CA ASP A 199 13.76 51.40 -25.21
C ASP A 199 15.12 50.84 -25.67
N ASP A 200 15.60 49.74 -25.10
CA ASP A 200 16.93 49.20 -25.43
C ASP A 200 16.91 48.20 -26.59
N ASN A 201 17.88 48.39 -27.50
CA ASN A 201 18.04 47.79 -28.83
C ASN A 201 18.45 46.29 -28.84
N PHE A 202 18.01 45.51 -27.86
CA PHE A 202 18.28 44.07 -27.75
C PHE A 202 17.05 43.23 -28.14
N PRO A 203 17.22 42.07 -28.82
CA PRO A 203 16.12 41.13 -29.01
C PRO A 203 15.64 40.64 -27.65
N GLY A 204 14.34 40.77 -27.37
CA GLY A 204 13.74 40.39 -26.09
C GLY A 204 13.92 38.89 -25.80
N TRP A 205 13.90 38.06 -26.86
CA TRP A 205 14.43 36.68 -26.85
C TRP A 205 14.50 36.11 -28.29
N GLY A 206 15.30 35.05 -28.48
CA GLY A 206 15.41 34.34 -29.76
C GLY A 206 16.00 32.94 -29.61
N MET A 207 15.59 32.04 -30.50
CA MET A 207 16.12 30.68 -30.64
C MET A 207 17.27 30.66 -31.64
N ILE A 208 18.41 30.12 -31.22
CA ILE A 208 19.59 29.96 -32.07
C ILE A 208 19.92 28.48 -32.26
N ASP A 209 20.48 28.13 -33.41
CA ASP A 209 21.02 26.79 -33.61
C ASP A 209 22.36 26.58 -32.88
N ARG A 210 22.87 25.34 -32.88
CA ARG A 210 24.17 24.97 -32.26
C ARG A 210 25.39 25.68 -32.89
N ARG A 211 25.20 26.51 -33.92
CA ARG A 211 26.21 27.33 -34.58
C ARG A 211 25.96 28.84 -34.39
N ASN A 212 25.11 29.20 -33.41
CA ASN A 212 24.73 30.58 -33.06
C ASN A 212 24.01 31.36 -34.18
N ARG A 213 23.26 30.68 -35.04
CA ARG A 213 22.44 31.35 -36.07
C ARG A 213 20.99 31.48 -35.60
N LEU A 214 20.40 32.66 -35.75
CA LEU A 214 19.01 32.94 -35.40
C LEU A 214 18.05 32.10 -36.26
N LEU A 215 17.23 31.29 -35.59
CA LEU A 215 16.18 30.46 -36.20
C LEU A 215 14.82 31.15 -36.14
N PHE A 216 14.54 31.84 -35.03
CA PHE A 216 13.28 32.52 -34.73
C PHE A 216 13.50 33.49 -33.56
N GLY A 217 12.91 34.68 -33.58
CA GLY A 217 13.00 35.61 -32.45
C GLY A 217 11.98 36.74 -32.55
N PHE A 218 11.84 37.51 -31.48
CA PHE A 218 10.91 38.63 -31.44
C PHE A 218 11.62 39.90 -30.97
N HIS A 219 11.47 40.98 -31.74
CA HIS A 219 12.11 42.25 -31.43
C HIS A 219 11.17 43.07 -30.54
N ALA A 220 11.52 43.15 -29.26
CA ALA A 220 10.64 43.65 -28.21
C ALA A 220 10.25 45.13 -28.37
N PRO A 221 11.12 46.04 -28.85
CA PRO A 221 10.74 47.44 -29.06
C PRO A 221 9.70 47.68 -30.17
N ASN A 222 9.63 46.84 -31.21
CA ASN A 222 8.85 47.11 -32.42
C ASN A 222 7.79 46.04 -32.74
N GLY A 223 7.70 44.96 -31.95
CA GLY A 223 6.68 43.93 -32.15
C GLY A 223 6.90 43.08 -33.41
N GLU A 224 8.11 43.04 -33.95
CA GLU A 224 8.41 42.33 -35.20
C GLU A 224 8.89 40.89 -34.96
N MET A 225 8.39 39.97 -35.80
CA MET A 225 8.89 38.60 -35.88
C MET A 225 10.16 38.54 -36.72
N MET A 226 11.23 37.98 -36.15
CA MET A 226 12.53 37.82 -36.80
C MET A 226 12.73 36.36 -37.27
N LEU A 227 13.02 36.19 -38.57
CA LEU A 227 13.28 34.90 -39.21
C LEU A 227 14.66 34.86 -39.89
N PRO A 228 15.18 33.66 -40.25
CA PRO A 228 16.47 33.54 -40.93
C PRO A 228 16.39 34.16 -42.33
N GLY A 229 17.03 35.32 -42.52
CA GLY A 229 17.07 36.01 -43.82
C GLY A 229 16.61 37.48 -43.82
N GLY A 230 16.13 38.02 -42.70
CA GLY A 230 15.82 39.45 -42.56
C GLY A 230 14.45 39.74 -41.95
N HIS A 231 14.17 41.04 -41.74
CA HIS A 231 12.91 41.56 -41.19
C HIS A 231 11.77 41.34 -42.17
N ILE A 232 10.65 40.79 -41.71
CA ILE A 232 9.38 40.84 -42.45
C ILE A 232 8.60 42.02 -41.90
N GLY A 233 8.76 43.19 -42.53
CA GLY A 233 7.85 44.30 -42.34
C GLY A 233 6.49 43.91 -42.92
N LEU A 234 5.46 43.84 -42.09
CA LEU A 234 4.08 43.67 -42.53
C LEU A 234 3.66 44.98 -43.22
N SER A 235 3.84 45.07 -44.54
CA SER A 235 3.24 46.13 -45.35
C SER A 235 1.76 45.81 -45.64
N SER A 236 0.95 46.86 -45.72
CA SER A 236 -0.49 46.99 -45.50
C SER A 236 -1.49 46.10 -46.26
N ASP A 237 -1.08 45.15 -47.10
CA ASP A 237 -2.00 44.60 -48.11
C ASP A 237 -2.00 43.05 -48.13
N SER A 238 -2.56 42.39 -47.08
CA SER A 238 -3.45 41.21 -47.17
C SER A 238 -3.61 40.43 -45.84
N PRO A 239 -4.85 40.07 -45.43
CA PRO A 239 -5.18 39.38 -44.18
C PRO A 239 -4.98 37.87 -44.31
N TYR A 240 -4.17 37.29 -43.43
CA TYR A 240 -3.81 35.88 -43.48
C TYR A 240 -4.80 35.00 -42.72
N VAL A 241 -5.16 33.85 -43.32
CA VAL A 241 -6.03 32.82 -42.74
C VAL A 241 -5.27 31.50 -42.73
N VAL A 242 -5.02 30.95 -41.54
CA VAL A 242 -4.50 29.58 -41.42
C VAL A 242 -5.67 28.63 -41.31
N THR A 243 -5.71 27.59 -42.13
CA THR A 243 -6.70 26.53 -42.05
C THR A 243 -6.06 25.18 -41.76
N ASP A 244 -6.79 24.29 -41.08
CA ASP A 244 -6.39 22.89 -40.98
C ASP A 244 -6.56 22.14 -42.32
N LYS A 245 -6.10 20.89 -42.38
CA LYS A 245 -6.19 20.00 -43.57
C LYS A 245 -7.63 19.71 -44.05
N SER A 246 -8.63 20.17 -43.32
CA SER A 246 -10.06 19.98 -43.55
C SER A 246 -10.75 21.27 -44.00
N GLY A 247 -9.99 22.37 -44.17
CA GLY A 247 -10.51 23.69 -44.56
C GLY A 247 -11.15 24.48 -43.41
N ARG A 248 -10.96 24.08 -42.16
CA ARG A 248 -11.46 24.82 -40.99
C ARG A 248 -10.45 25.87 -40.57
N VAL A 249 -10.92 27.09 -40.33
CA VAL A 249 -10.06 28.22 -39.91
C VAL A 249 -9.47 27.93 -38.53
N ALA A 250 -8.18 28.17 -38.35
CA ALA A 250 -7.43 28.00 -37.10
C ALA A 250 -7.12 29.36 -36.45
N THR A 251 -6.72 30.34 -37.28
CA THR A 251 -6.44 31.72 -36.85
C THR A 251 -6.75 32.68 -38.01
N HIS A 252 -7.36 33.82 -37.70
CA HIS A 252 -7.59 34.92 -38.65
C HIS A 252 -7.05 36.22 -38.05
N ILE A 253 -6.15 36.90 -38.75
CA ILE A 253 -5.64 38.21 -38.34
C ILE A 253 -6.39 39.26 -39.17
N LYS A 254 -7.14 40.14 -38.49
CA LYS A 254 -7.90 41.21 -39.11
C LYS A 254 -7.01 42.43 -39.38
N GLU A 255 -7.50 43.32 -40.24
CA GLU A 255 -6.80 44.54 -40.67
C GLU A 255 -6.48 45.52 -39.54
N ASP A 256 -7.18 45.43 -38.41
CA ASP A 256 -6.93 46.25 -37.20
C ASP A 256 -5.90 45.64 -36.24
N GLY A 257 -5.23 44.56 -36.65
CA GLY A 257 -4.27 43.82 -35.83
C GLY A 257 -4.93 42.89 -34.81
N SER A 258 -6.26 42.82 -34.76
CA SER A 258 -6.95 41.88 -33.88
C SER A 258 -6.89 40.45 -34.45
N VAL A 259 -6.57 39.51 -33.58
CA VAL A 259 -6.51 38.08 -33.92
C VAL A 259 -7.82 37.42 -33.49
N HIS A 260 -8.52 36.83 -34.45
CA HIS A 260 -9.77 36.11 -34.26
C HIS A 260 -9.55 34.61 -34.36
N PHE A 261 -9.79 33.89 -33.28
CA PHE A 261 -9.85 32.42 -33.26
C PHE A 261 -11.31 31.97 -33.44
N PRO A 262 -11.62 31.08 -34.41
CA PRO A 262 -12.97 30.60 -34.64
C PRO A 262 -13.30 29.51 -33.62
N GLY A 263 -13.74 29.96 -32.47
CA GLY A 263 -14.23 29.16 -31.36
C GLY A 263 -14.42 30.12 -30.21
N GLY A 264 -15.66 30.54 -29.96
CA GLY A 264 -15.95 31.25 -28.72
C GLY A 264 -15.35 30.48 -27.55
N VAL A 265 -14.77 31.20 -26.60
CA VAL A 265 -14.22 30.62 -25.37
C VAL A 265 -15.33 29.81 -24.72
N LEU A 266 -15.24 28.48 -24.81
CA LEU A 266 -16.14 27.58 -24.10
C LEU A 266 -15.77 27.54 -22.60
N ASP A 267 -14.53 27.87 -22.25
CA ASP A 267 -14.05 27.91 -20.86
C ASP A 267 -12.83 28.87 -20.68
N ASP A 268 -12.95 29.93 -19.87
CA ASP A 268 -11.80 30.79 -19.51
C ASP A 268 -11.02 30.14 -18.38
N SER A 269 -10.13 29.20 -18.71
CA SER A 269 -9.34 28.47 -17.71
C SER A 269 -8.23 29.32 -17.05
N GLY A 270 -7.87 30.49 -17.58
CA GLY A 270 -6.86 31.38 -17.02
C GLY A 270 -5.41 30.86 -17.04
N LEU A 271 -4.44 31.77 -16.91
CA LEU A 271 -3.01 31.47 -16.77
C LEU A 271 -2.68 31.15 -15.32
N VAL A 272 -1.88 30.11 -15.07
CA VAL A 272 -1.43 29.73 -13.72
C VAL A 272 0.08 29.88 -13.63
N TYR A 273 0.58 30.50 -12.56
CA TYR A 273 2.01 30.76 -12.34
C TYR A 273 2.39 30.72 -10.86
N LEU A 274 3.69 30.61 -10.57
CA LEU A 274 4.24 30.68 -9.22
C LEU A 274 4.75 32.09 -8.89
N LYS A 275 4.48 32.54 -7.67
CA LYS A 275 5.09 33.72 -7.06
C LYS A 275 5.27 33.46 -5.57
N ASP A 276 6.49 33.67 -5.07
CA ASP A 276 6.86 33.48 -3.65
C ASP A 276 6.49 32.10 -3.09
N GLY A 277 6.62 31.05 -3.91
CA GLY A 277 6.27 29.68 -3.54
C GLY A 277 4.76 29.41 -3.48
N ASP A 278 3.93 30.28 -4.05
CA ASP A 278 2.49 30.12 -4.16
C ASP A 278 1.96 30.19 -5.58
N VAL A 279 0.82 29.54 -5.79
CA VAL A 279 0.14 29.48 -7.08
C VAL A 279 -0.83 30.65 -7.22
N TYR A 280 -0.75 31.33 -8.34
CA TYR A 280 -1.66 32.39 -8.75
C TYR A 280 -2.33 32.00 -10.07
N ARG A 281 -3.60 32.38 -10.23
CA ARG A 281 -4.38 32.21 -11.46
C ARG A 281 -4.83 33.58 -11.95
N GLN A 282 -4.51 33.92 -13.20
CA GLN A 282 -5.02 35.09 -13.89
C GLN A 282 -6.10 34.69 -14.90
N GLN A 283 -7.31 35.19 -14.70
CA GLN A 283 -8.43 35.06 -15.64
C GLN A 283 -8.83 36.47 -16.09
N GLY A 284 -8.64 36.78 -17.38
CA GLY A 284 -8.72 38.15 -17.87
C GLY A 284 -7.83 39.11 -17.06
N GLY A 285 -8.41 40.20 -16.54
CA GLY A 285 -7.70 41.17 -15.68
C GLY A 285 -7.66 40.82 -14.19
N VAL A 286 -8.24 39.69 -13.76
CA VAL A 286 -8.36 39.32 -12.35
C VAL A 286 -7.29 38.29 -11.99
N VAL A 287 -6.48 38.61 -10.98
CA VAL A 287 -5.47 37.70 -10.41
C VAL A 287 -5.98 37.17 -9.06
N THR A 288 -6.07 35.85 -8.94
CA THR A 288 -6.45 35.17 -7.70
C THR A 288 -5.29 34.35 -7.17
N ARG A 289 -4.95 34.52 -5.89
CA ARG A 289 -4.00 33.63 -5.20
C ARG A 289 -4.72 32.32 -4.86
N ILE A 290 -4.24 31.21 -5.40
CA ILE A 290 -4.83 29.88 -5.27
C ILE A 290 -4.30 29.15 -4.03
N THR A 291 -3.02 29.34 -3.68
CA THR A 291 -2.41 28.74 -2.50
C THR A 291 -1.83 29.78 -1.53
N ASN A 292 -1.77 29.42 -0.25
CA ASN A 292 -1.08 30.18 0.78
C ASN A 292 -0.16 29.23 1.58
N ARG A 293 0.88 28.73 0.90
CA ARG A 293 1.80 27.71 1.38
C ARG A 293 3.26 28.18 1.36
N GLY A 294 3.67 28.93 0.34
CA GLY A 294 5.04 29.40 0.17
C GLY A 294 6.09 28.32 -0.17
N ASP A 295 5.67 27.07 -0.41
CA ASP A 295 6.53 25.92 -0.66
C ASP A 295 6.17 25.13 -1.94
N VAL A 296 5.33 25.71 -2.81
CA VAL A 296 4.93 25.09 -4.07
C VAL A 296 6.08 25.15 -5.07
N VAL A 297 6.40 23.99 -5.66
CA VAL A 297 7.54 23.84 -6.57
C VAL A 297 7.16 23.79 -8.05
N ALA A 298 5.90 23.47 -8.36
CA ALA A 298 5.38 23.44 -9.72
C ALA A 298 3.87 23.66 -9.72
N CYS A 299 3.34 24.27 -10.79
CA CYS A 299 1.89 24.41 -11.00
C CYS A 299 1.53 24.34 -12.49
N GLN A 300 0.29 23.98 -12.78
CA GLN A 300 -0.28 24.00 -14.12
C GLN A 300 -1.79 24.24 -14.07
N ALA A 301 -2.32 24.88 -15.10
CA ALA A 301 -3.76 24.84 -15.37
C ALA A 301 -4.16 23.41 -15.80
N TYR A 302 -5.31 22.93 -15.36
CA TYR A 302 -5.84 21.62 -15.73
C TYR A 302 -7.36 21.71 -15.90
N GLY A 303 -7.81 22.03 -17.11
CA GLY A 303 -9.21 22.41 -17.35
C GLY A 303 -9.58 23.64 -16.50
N GLN A 304 -10.67 23.56 -15.75
CA GLN A 304 -11.07 24.59 -14.77
C GLN A 304 -10.34 24.50 -13.42
N ALA A 305 -9.59 23.42 -13.21
CA ALA A 305 -8.82 23.18 -12.00
C ALA A 305 -7.38 23.69 -12.13
N VAL A 306 -6.71 23.78 -10.99
CA VAL A 306 -5.28 24.12 -10.90
C VAL A 306 -4.55 22.95 -10.24
N ARG A 307 -3.59 22.35 -10.93
CA ARG A 307 -2.73 21.32 -10.33
C ARG A 307 -1.42 21.93 -9.86
N TYR A 308 -0.91 21.47 -8.74
CA TYR A 308 0.38 21.92 -8.21
C TYR A 308 1.11 20.83 -7.44
N VAL A 309 2.42 20.96 -7.29
CA VAL A 309 3.28 20.04 -6.54
C VAL A 309 3.85 20.78 -5.34
N ALA A 310 3.69 20.21 -4.15
CA ALA A 310 4.24 20.77 -2.92
C ALA A 310 4.61 19.65 -1.92
N PRO A 311 5.57 19.90 -1.01
CA PRO A 311 5.96 18.89 -0.04
C PRO A 311 4.93 18.77 1.10
N ARG A 312 4.76 17.56 1.62
CA ARG A 312 4.21 17.30 2.96
C ARG A 312 5.30 16.58 3.76
N ARG A 313 5.90 17.27 4.74
CA ARG A 313 7.07 16.79 5.50
C ARG A 313 8.18 16.23 4.60
N GLY A 314 8.49 16.95 3.52
CA GLY A 314 9.52 16.56 2.54
C GLY A 314 9.08 15.53 1.49
N VAL A 315 7.88 14.94 1.58
CA VAL A 315 7.33 14.08 0.52
C VAL A 315 6.61 14.95 -0.50
N MET A 316 7.10 14.98 -1.75
CA MET A 316 6.46 15.72 -2.83
C MET A 316 5.14 15.06 -3.24
N LEU A 317 4.05 15.81 -3.13
CA LEU A 317 2.71 15.37 -3.51
C LEU A 317 2.14 16.27 -4.60
N THR A 318 1.33 15.69 -5.47
CA THR A 318 0.54 16.45 -6.45
C THR A 318 -0.83 16.74 -5.87
N TYR A 319 -1.27 17.99 -6.01
CA TYR A 319 -2.56 18.49 -5.57
C TYR A 319 -3.33 19.04 -6.77
N GLU A 320 -4.65 19.08 -6.63
CA GLU A 320 -5.56 19.73 -7.55
C GLU A 320 -6.51 20.63 -6.74
N VAL A 321 -6.63 21.88 -7.16
CA VAL A 321 -7.63 22.82 -6.65
C VAL A 321 -8.75 22.92 -7.67
N SER A 322 -9.95 22.55 -7.27
CA SER A 322 -11.18 22.64 -8.05
C SER A 322 -12.30 23.16 -7.15
N ASP A 323 -13.07 24.14 -7.61
CA ASP A 323 -14.18 24.74 -6.84
C ASP A 323 -13.77 25.21 -5.43
N GLY A 324 -12.55 25.75 -5.32
CA GLY A 324 -11.97 26.22 -4.05
C GLY A 324 -11.54 25.11 -3.08
N GLN A 325 -11.68 23.84 -3.45
CA GLN A 325 -11.24 22.71 -2.65
C GLN A 325 -9.94 22.13 -3.18
N THR A 326 -8.99 21.92 -2.28
CA THR A 326 -7.73 21.22 -2.57
C THR A 326 -7.87 19.74 -2.26
N LYS A 327 -7.48 18.89 -3.22
CA LYS A 327 -7.37 17.44 -3.04
C LYS A 327 -6.00 16.94 -3.49
N GLN A 328 -5.49 15.90 -2.85
CA GLN A 328 -4.34 15.16 -3.35
C GLN A 328 -4.74 14.36 -4.60
N VAL A 329 -3.92 14.48 -5.64
CA VAL A 329 -4.06 13.68 -6.86
C VAL A 329 -3.36 12.35 -6.65
N PHE A 330 -4.08 11.28 -6.97
CA PHE A 330 -3.54 9.94 -7.03
C PHE A 330 -3.63 9.42 -8.46
N SER A 331 -2.82 8.43 -8.80
CA SER A 331 -3.01 7.63 -10.01
C SER A 331 -4.46 7.16 -10.17
N ASP A 332 -4.88 7.09 -11.44
CA ASP A 332 -6.24 6.71 -11.80
C ASP A 332 -6.57 5.33 -11.26
N SER A 333 -7.48 5.31 -10.28
CA SER A 333 -8.02 4.09 -9.69
C SER A 333 -9.48 4.29 -9.35
N SER A 334 -10.25 3.23 -9.63
CA SER A 334 -11.67 3.15 -9.29
C SER A 334 -11.91 2.64 -7.87
N THR A 335 -10.86 2.16 -7.18
CA THR A 335 -10.96 1.52 -5.87
C THR A 335 -9.79 1.93 -4.96
N ASP A 336 -10.11 2.47 -3.79
CA ASP A 336 -9.12 2.73 -2.74
C ASP A 336 -8.98 1.49 -1.84
N GLY A 337 -7.75 1.06 -1.62
CA GLY A 337 -7.42 -0.05 -0.73
C GLY A 337 -6.94 0.43 0.64
N PHE A 338 -7.46 -0.18 1.70
CA PHE A 338 -7.02 0.05 3.08
C PHE A 338 -6.67 -1.27 3.74
N ILE A 339 -5.49 -1.32 4.35
CA ILE A 339 -4.99 -2.49 5.04
C ILE A 339 -5.14 -2.26 6.53
N VAL A 340 -5.68 -3.21 7.27
CA VAL A 340 -5.76 -3.14 8.73
C VAL A 340 -4.95 -4.29 9.33
N THR A 341 -4.10 -3.97 10.29
CA THR A 341 -3.26 -4.94 11.00
C THR A 341 -3.06 -4.57 12.47
N GLY A 342 -2.63 -5.56 13.25
CA GLY A 342 -2.30 -5.37 14.65
C GLY A 342 -2.69 -6.56 15.51
N GLN A 343 -3.10 -6.27 16.74
CA GLN A 343 -3.42 -7.27 17.76
C GLN A 343 -4.93 -7.38 18.02
N SER A 344 -5.33 -7.67 19.26
CA SER A 344 -6.71 -8.01 19.64
C SER A 344 -7.72 -6.90 19.31
N LEU A 345 -7.33 -5.63 19.45
CA LEU A 345 -8.15 -4.49 19.07
C LEU A 345 -8.32 -4.33 17.55
N ALA A 346 -7.31 -4.71 16.74
CA ALA A 346 -7.44 -4.74 15.29
C ALA A 346 -8.34 -5.89 14.82
N GLU A 347 -8.18 -7.07 15.43
CA GLU A 347 -9.00 -8.25 15.17
C GLU A 347 -10.46 -8.08 15.62
N GLY A 348 -10.69 -7.21 16.60
CA GLY A 348 -11.98 -7.04 17.27
C GLY A 348 -12.30 -8.13 18.30
N GLY A 349 -11.37 -9.05 18.60
CA GLY A 349 -11.63 -10.29 19.32
C GLY A 349 -12.23 -10.16 20.73
N ALA A 350 -12.24 -8.96 21.31
CA ALA A 350 -12.87 -8.68 22.59
C ALA A 350 -14.39 -8.39 22.50
N ASN A 351 -14.89 -8.04 21.31
CA ASN A 351 -16.26 -7.55 21.11
C ASN A 351 -16.96 -8.29 19.97
N SER A 352 -18.19 -8.76 20.21
CA SER A 352 -19.04 -9.26 19.14
C SER A 352 -19.43 -8.12 18.19
N ALA A 353 -19.55 -8.44 16.90
CA ALA A 353 -20.02 -7.50 15.88
C ALA A 353 -21.38 -6.89 16.27
N ILE A 354 -21.49 -5.57 16.23
CA ILE A 354 -22.73 -4.84 16.50
C ILE A 354 -23.76 -5.08 15.38
N SER A 355 -23.28 -5.15 14.14
CA SER A 355 -24.10 -5.43 12.97
C SER A 355 -23.34 -6.34 12.01
N LYS A 356 -24.04 -7.28 11.39
CA LYS A 356 -23.54 -8.14 10.31
C LYS A 356 -24.17 -7.80 8.96
N THR A 357 -24.80 -6.64 8.86
CA THR A 357 -25.38 -6.13 7.62
C THR A 357 -24.29 -5.46 6.80
N ALA A 358 -24.36 -5.60 5.47
CA ALA A 358 -23.46 -4.92 4.56
C ALA A 358 -23.51 -3.41 4.75
N VAL A 359 -22.34 -2.77 4.83
CA VAL A 359 -22.20 -1.32 4.94
C VAL A 359 -21.88 -0.72 3.58
N ALA A 360 -22.46 0.44 3.27
CA ALA A 360 -22.26 1.13 1.98
C ALA A 360 -22.34 0.16 0.78
N ALA A 361 -23.46 -0.57 0.68
CA ALA A 361 -23.70 -1.59 -0.34
C ALA A 361 -23.38 -1.06 -1.76
N GLY A 362 -22.72 -1.91 -2.57
CA GLY A 362 -22.20 -1.52 -3.88
C GLY A 362 -20.96 -0.60 -3.89
N LYS A 363 -20.48 -0.15 -2.72
CA LYS A 363 -19.35 0.79 -2.60
C LYS A 363 -18.22 0.28 -1.71
N ALA A 364 -18.54 -0.39 -0.60
CA ALA A 364 -17.54 -0.95 0.31
C ALA A 364 -17.48 -2.48 0.23
N TYR A 365 -16.25 -2.99 0.19
CA TYR A 365 -15.96 -4.40 -0.03
C TYR A 365 -14.90 -4.91 0.95
N MET A 366 -14.90 -6.21 1.13
CA MET A 366 -13.88 -6.99 1.85
C MET A 366 -13.66 -8.33 1.16
N LEU A 367 -12.78 -9.17 1.69
CA LEU A 367 -12.71 -10.57 1.28
C LEU A 367 -13.66 -11.46 2.11
N ASP A 368 -14.05 -12.59 1.53
CA ASP A 368 -15.12 -13.46 2.03
C ASP A 368 -14.89 -14.13 3.40
N THR A 369 -13.68 -14.06 3.96
CA THR A 369 -13.37 -14.54 5.32
C THR A 369 -13.58 -13.48 6.42
N GLY A 370 -14.16 -12.34 6.04
CA GLY A 370 -14.37 -11.18 6.89
C GLY A 370 -13.26 -10.15 6.74
N PRO A 371 -13.45 -8.93 7.26
CA PRO A 371 -12.56 -7.83 6.96
C PRO A 371 -11.17 -8.04 7.58
N ILE A 372 -11.14 -8.64 8.78
CA ILE A 372 -9.91 -8.95 9.53
C ILE A 372 -9.90 -10.43 9.95
N PRO A 373 -9.43 -11.35 9.11
CA PRO A 373 -9.16 -12.73 9.50
C PRO A 373 -8.10 -12.80 10.61
N ASN A 374 -8.34 -13.66 11.59
CA ASN A 374 -7.40 -13.99 12.66
C ASN A 374 -6.68 -15.31 12.39
N ALA A 375 -5.91 -15.83 13.34
CA ALA A 375 -5.20 -17.10 13.20
C ALA A 375 -6.11 -18.26 12.73
N ALA A 376 -7.35 -18.32 13.20
CA ALA A 376 -8.32 -19.36 12.86
C ALA A 376 -8.98 -19.19 11.48
N ARG A 377 -8.81 -18.03 10.81
CA ARG A 377 -9.44 -17.72 9.52
C ARG A 377 -8.39 -17.51 8.43
N GLY A 378 -8.61 -18.16 7.29
CA GLY A 378 -7.72 -18.05 6.13
C GLY A 378 -7.77 -16.68 5.45
N ALA A 379 -6.80 -16.42 4.55
CA ALA A 379 -6.91 -15.34 3.59
C ALA A 379 -8.11 -15.61 2.68
N GLY A 380 -9.05 -14.67 2.60
CA GLY A 380 -10.21 -14.81 1.71
C GLY A 380 -9.81 -14.86 0.23
N VAL A 381 -10.71 -15.37 -0.59
CA VAL A 381 -10.44 -15.75 -1.99
C VAL A 381 -11.24 -14.95 -3.00
N ARG A 382 -12.23 -14.17 -2.55
CA ARG A 382 -13.06 -13.33 -3.42
C ARG A 382 -13.60 -12.11 -2.70
N PRO A 383 -13.80 -10.99 -3.41
CA PRO A 383 -14.41 -9.79 -2.86
C PRO A 383 -15.91 -10.01 -2.63
N VAL A 384 -16.41 -9.52 -1.51
CA VAL A 384 -17.82 -9.48 -1.12
C VAL A 384 -18.13 -8.12 -0.49
N GLU A 385 -19.40 -7.77 -0.33
CA GLU A 385 -19.77 -6.53 0.36
C GLU A 385 -19.25 -6.52 1.81
N LEU A 386 -18.73 -5.38 2.23
CA LEU A 386 -18.14 -5.22 3.55
C LEU A 386 -19.19 -5.37 4.65
N LYS A 387 -18.94 -6.28 5.58
CA LYS A 387 -19.69 -6.43 6.82
C LYS A 387 -18.82 -7.08 7.89
N GLU A 388 -19.05 -6.71 9.15
CA GLU A 388 -18.49 -7.49 10.24
C GLU A 388 -19.08 -8.91 10.24
N GLN A 389 -18.27 -9.92 10.59
CA GLN A 389 -18.68 -11.34 10.53
C GLN A 389 -18.90 -11.91 11.93
N VAL A 390 -17.92 -11.72 12.80
CA VAL A 390 -17.88 -12.29 14.15
C VAL A 390 -17.64 -11.19 15.17
N TYR A 391 -16.61 -10.39 14.91
CA TYR A 391 -16.12 -9.36 15.82
C TYR A 391 -16.36 -7.95 15.28
N GLU A 392 -16.50 -6.98 16.19
CA GLU A 392 -16.53 -5.58 15.82
C GLU A 392 -15.10 -5.10 15.53
N THR A 393 -14.81 -4.83 14.27
CA THR A 393 -13.57 -4.19 13.83
C THR A 393 -13.81 -2.73 13.47
N ILE A 394 -12.75 -1.98 13.14
CA ILE A 394 -12.92 -0.61 12.65
C ILE A 394 -13.45 -0.54 11.21
N CYS A 395 -13.48 -1.67 10.47
CA CYS A 395 -13.65 -1.63 9.03
C CYS A 395 -15.02 -1.09 8.61
N SER A 396 -16.10 -1.58 9.22
CA SER A 396 -17.44 -1.16 8.81
C SER A 396 -17.73 0.30 9.14
N GLY A 397 -17.34 0.77 10.33
CA GLY A 397 -17.54 2.17 10.72
C GLY A 397 -16.66 3.14 9.91
N PHE A 398 -15.41 2.77 9.64
CA PHE A 398 -14.52 3.54 8.76
C PHE A 398 -15.13 3.68 7.37
N ALA A 399 -15.52 2.57 6.74
CA ALA A 399 -16.07 2.58 5.40
C ALA A 399 -17.41 3.32 5.31
N ALA A 400 -18.26 3.23 6.34
CA ALA A 400 -19.48 4.03 6.42
C ALA A 400 -19.20 5.53 6.35
N LYS A 401 -18.20 5.99 7.11
CA LYS A 401 -17.81 7.40 7.16
C LYS A 401 -17.13 7.83 5.86
N ASP A 402 -16.15 7.07 5.39
CA ASP A 402 -15.39 7.39 4.18
C ASP A 402 -16.29 7.41 2.93
N ALA A 403 -17.27 6.50 2.85
CA ALA A 403 -18.23 6.44 1.75
C ALA A 403 -19.11 7.69 1.62
N GLN A 404 -19.22 8.56 2.63
CA GLN A 404 -19.98 9.80 2.51
C GLN A 404 -19.32 10.81 1.57
N THR A 405 -17.99 10.82 1.50
CA THR A 405 -17.24 11.82 0.73
C THR A 405 -16.33 11.22 -0.33
N ASN A 406 -15.92 9.96 -0.19
CA ASN A 406 -15.06 9.30 -1.16
C ASN A 406 -15.88 8.83 -2.37
N PRO A 407 -15.64 9.31 -3.61
CA PRO A 407 -16.39 8.87 -4.77
C PRO A 407 -16.01 7.45 -5.24
N ARG A 408 -14.87 6.92 -4.80
CA ARG A 408 -14.34 5.61 -5.22
C ARG A 408 -14.94 4.46 -4.42
N LYS A 409 -14.76 3.25 -4.94
CA LYS A 409 -15.03 2.02 -4.17
C LYS A 409 -13.98 1.87 -3.07
N ILE A 410 -14.36 1.24 -1.96
CA ILE A 410 -13.52 1.03 -0.79
C ILE A 410 -13.26 -0.48 -0.66
N MET A 411 -12.00 -0.88 -0.61
CA MET A 411 -11.59 -2.26 -0.35
C MET A 411 -10.87 -2.34 0.99
N MET A 412 -11.49 -3.00 1.96
CA MET A 412 -10.90 -3.30 3.26
C MET A 412 -10.30 -4.70 3.24
N ILE A 413 -8.99 -4.80 3.46
CA ILE A 413 -8.31 -6.08 3.70
C ILE A 413 -7.52 -6.00 5.00
N GLY A 414 -7.15 -7.14 5.57
CA GLY A 414 -6.37 -7.11 6.79
C GLY A 414 -6.13 -8.48 7.39
N SER A 415 -5.38 -8.50 8.48
CA SER A 415 -5.23 -9.65 9.35
C SER A 415 -4.69 -9.15 10.67
N ALA A 416 -5.08 -9.79 11.76
CA ALA A 416 -4.61 -9.43 13.09
C ALA A 416 -4.55 -10.67 13.99
N TYR A 417 -3.79 -10.58 15.08
CA TYR A 417 -3.72 -11.66 16.06
C TYR A 417 -3.61 -11.09 17.47
N GLY A 418 -4.66 -11.31 18.28
CA GLY A 418 -4.69 -11.03 19.71
C GLY A 418 -3.42 -11.42 20.48
N GLY A 419 -2.91 -10.47 21.30
CA GLY A 419 -1.80 -10.68 22.23
C GLY A 419 -0.41 -10.80 21.60
N LYS A 420 -0.27 -10.67 20.29
CA LYS A 420 1.02 -10.72 19.61
C LYS A 420 1.72 -9.37 19.61
N VAL A 421 3.05 -9.42 19.68
CA VAL A 421 3.96 -8.26 19.54
C VAL A 421 4.38 -8.09 18.09
N PHE A 422 4.99 -6.95 17.76
CA PHE A 422 5.47 -6.64 16.40
C PHE A 422 6.30 -7.76 15.79
N ALA A 423 7.24 -8.34 16.56
CA ALA A 423 8.14 -9.39 16.09
C ALA A 423 7.41 -10.60 15.50
N SER A 424 6.22 -10.91 16.02
CA SER A 424 5.36 -11.99 15.51
C SER A 424 4.56 -11.60 14.28
N LEU A 425 4.21 -10.32 14.13
CA LEU A 425 3.27 -9.83 13.12
C LEU A 425 3.93 -9.25 11.86
N LYS A 426 5.22 -8.93 11.92
CA LYS A 426 6.01 -8.39 10.81
C LYS A 426 6.22 -9.41 9.68
N LYS A 427 6.83 -8.97 8.58
CA LYS A 427 7.27 -9.85 7.49
C LYS A 427 8.18 -10.96 7.99
N GLY A 428 7.84 -12.21 7.66
CA GLY A 428 8.51 -13.41 8.14
C GLY A 428 8.27 -13.72 9.63
N GLY A 429 7.31 -13.06 10.27
CA GLY A 429 6.93 -13.33 11.66
C GLY A 429 6.19 -14.66 11.83
N ASP A 430 6.25 -15.23 13.03
CA ASP A 430 5.70 -16.56 13.34
C ASP A 430 4.15 -16.64 13.28
N SER A 431 3.46 -15.49 13.28
CA SER A 431 2.00 -15.44 13.28
C SER A 431 1.36 -15.67 11.90
N GLY A 432 2.12 -15.48 10.81
CA GLY A 432 1.61 -15.48 9.44
C GLY A 432 0.65 -14.33 9.10
N VAL A 433 0.51 -13.31 9.96
CA VAL A 433 -0.41 -12.18 9.75
C VAL A 433 0.00 -11.36 8.52
N TYR A 434 1.28 -11.03 8.39
CA TYR A 434 1.81 -10.29 7.26
C TYR A 434 1.56 -11.05 5.94
N GLU A 435 1.94 -12.31 5.90
CA GLU A 435 1.84 -13.18 4.72
C GLU A 435 0.37 -13.37 4.30
N LYS A 436 -0.54 -13.40 5.27
CA LYS A 436 -1.99 -13.47 4.99
C LYS A 436 -2.50 -12.20 4.32
N ILE A 437 -2.02 -11.02 4.71
CA ILE A 437 -2.36 -9.76 4.04
C ILE A 437 -1.76 -9.74 2.63
N ILE A 438 -0.50 -10.14 2.46
CA ILE A 438 0.12 -10.25 1.13
C ILE A 438 -0.66 -11.21 0.22
N LYS A 439 -1.13 -12.35 0.76
CA LYS A 439 -2.00 -13.26 0.01
C LYS A 439 -3.31 -12.60 -0.42
N GLN A 440 -3.92 -11.78 0.41
CA GLN A 440 -5.12 -11.01 0.05
C GLN A 440 -4.85 -9.98 -1.04
N ILE A 441 -3.71 -9.27 -0.98
CA ILE A 441 -3.29 -8.36 -2.06
C ILE A 441 -3.17 -9.12 -3.38
N LYS A 442 -2.51 -10.28 -3.38
CA LYS A 442 -2.38 -11.14 -4.57
C LYS A 442 -3.73 -11.65 -5.07
N THR A 443 -4.64 -12.02 -4.18
CA THR A 443 -6.02 -12.40 -4.54
C THR A 443 -6.69 -11.28 -5.32
N MET A 444 -6.59 -10.03 -4.84
CA MET A 444 -7.23 -8.88 -5.49
C MET A 444 -6.70 -8.59 -6.90
N LEU A 445 -5.45 -8.95 -7.22
CA LEU A 445 -4.92 -8.80 -8.59
C LEU A 445 -5.69 -9.62 -9.64
N ASN A 446 -6.40 -10.67 -9.21
CA ASN A 446 -7.21 -11.52 -10.09
C ASN A 446 -8.64 -10.98 -10.32
N PHE A 447 -9.00 -9.86 -9.70
CA PHE A 447 -10.31 -9.26 -9.80
C PHE A 447 -10.28 -7.91 -10.54
N PRO A 448 -11.41 -7.48 -11.12
CA PRO A 448 -11.49 -6.16 -11.77
C PRO A 448 -11.34 -5.00 -10.78
N PHE A 449 -11.57 -5.26 -9.48
CA PHE A 449 -11.17 -4.36 -8.42
C PHE A 449 -9.65 -4.39 -8.35
N LYS A 450 -8.99 -3.31 -8.79
CA LYS A 450 -7.54 -3.13 -8.67
C LYS A 450 -7.29 -2.01 -7.66
N PRO A 451 -7.28 -2.31 -6.35
CA PRO A 451 -7.19 -1.27 -5.35
C PRO A 451 -5.84 -0.57 -5.42
N THR A 452 -5.85 0.75 -5.30
CA THR A 452 -4.65 1.52 -4.98
C THR A 452 -4.60 1.66 -3.46
N TYR A 453 -3.63 1.02 -2.82
CA TYR A 453 -3.53 0.98 -1.36
C TYR A 453 -3.06 2.34 -0.83
N LYS A 454 -3.95 3.04 -0.14
CA LYS A 454 -3.74 4.42 0.33
C LYS A 454 -3.16 4.47 1.74
N ALA A 455 -3.58 3.56 2.60
CA ALA A 455 -3.15 3.57 3.99
C ALA A 455 -3.13 2.19 4.65
N LEU A 456 -2.23 2.06 5.63
CA LEU A 456 -2.13 0.98 6.59
C LEU A 456 -2.65 1.47 7.94
N PHE A 457 -3.66 0.82 8.48
CA PHE A 457 -4.23 1.08 9.80
C PHE A 457 -3.62 0.10 10.80
N VAL A 458 -2.77 0.62 11.68
CA VAL A 458 -2.12 -0.18 12.73
C VAL A 458 -2.80 0.10 14.07
N ILE A 459 -3.49 -0.91 14.60
CA ILE A 459 -4.11 -0.87 15.92
C ILE A 459 -3.33 -1.85 16.81
N HIS A 460 -2.24 -1.36 17.39
CA HIS A 460 -1.27 -2.17 18.09
C HIS A 460 -0.41 -1.31 19.02
N GLY A 461 0.32 -1.99 19.91
CA GLY A 461 1.34 -1.41 20.78
C GLY A 461 1.19 -1.87 22.23
N GLU A 462 0.08 -2.50 22.59
CA GLU A 462 -0.15 -2.94 23.97
C GLU A 462 0.75 -4.11 24.36
N GLY A 463 0.94 -5.10 23.47
CA GLY A 463 1.88 -6.20 23.68
C GLY A 463 3.32 -5.72 23.81
N ASP A 464 3.78 -4.88 22.88
CA ASP A 464 5.12 -4.30 22.89
C ASP A 464 5.38 -3.38 24.08
N GLY A 465 4.37 -2.62 24.50
CA GLY A 465 4.44 -1.80 25.70
C GLY A 465 4.57 -2.67 26.96
N ASN A 466 3.86 -3.80 27.02
CA ASN A 466 3.93 -4.68 28.18
C ASN A 466 5.32 -5.31 28.38
N ILE A 467 6.00 -5.67 27.28
CA ILE A 467 7.37 -6.21 27.31
C ILE A 467 8.46 -5.14 27.37
N GLY A 468 8.09 -3.86 27.32
CA GLY A 468 9.01 -2.73 27.37
C GLY A 468 9.86 -2.53 26.13
N ASN A 469 9.28 -2.69 24.94
CA ASN A 469 9.97 -2.44 23.69
C ASN A 469 10.33 -0.95 23.53
N ALA A 470 11.60 -0.61 23.75
CA ALA A 470 12.13 0.75 23.65
C ALA A 470 12.38 1.24 22.21
N THR A 471 12.11 0.42 21.18
CA THR A 471 12.38 0.74 19.76
C THR A 471 11.12 0.66 18.88
N TYR A 472 9.94 0.73 19.49
CA TYR A 472 8.67 0.58 18.80
C TYR A 472 8.43 1.62 17.69
N ASP A 473 8.99 2.83 17.81
CA ASP A 473 9.01 3.85 16.76
C ASP A 473 9.64 3.31 15.47
N LYS A 474 10.82 2.69 15.58
CA LYS A 474 11.52 2.05 14.46
C LYS A 474 10.77 0.85 13.92
N ASN A 475 10.10 0.09 14.79
CA ASN A 475 9.27 -1.03 14.36
C ASN A 475 8.09 -0.57 13.50
N LEU A 476 7.44 0.56 13.83
CA LEU A 476 6.38 1.12 13.00
C LEU A 476 6.90 1.55 11.62
N VAL A 477 8.09 2.16 11.55
CA VAL A 477 8.75 2.51 10.27
C VAL A 477 8.99 1.26 9.43
N GLN A 478 9.65 0.24 10.01
CA GLN A 478 9.87 -1.04 9.34
C GLN A 478 8.55 -1.65 8.83
N TRP A 479 7.50 -1.62 9.65
CA TRP A 479 6.21 -2.20 9.28
C TRP A 479 5.61 -1.53 8.05
N LEU A 480 5.68 -0.19 7.98
CA LEU A 480 5.20 0.57 6.83
C LEU A 480 6.06 0.31 5.59
N ASP A 481 7.37 0.26 5.73
CA ASP A 481 8.30 0.08 4.61
C ASP A 481 8.19 -1.32 4.01
N ASP A 482 8.05 -2.36 4.83
CA ASP A 482 7.84 -3.74 4.37
C ASP A 482 6.58 -3.83 3.48
N PHE A 483 5.44 -3.31 3.97
CA PHE A 483 4.20 -3.28 3.20
C PHE A 483 4.32 -2.39 1.96
N THR A 484 4.96 -1.23 2.07
CA THR A 484 5.15 -0.32 0.93
C THR A 484 5.91 -1.03 -0.19
N ALA A 485 7.04 -1.67 0.14
CA ALA A 485 7.87 -2.37 -0.84
C ALA A 485 7.08 -3.50 -1.54
N ASP A 486 6.38 -4.35 -0.78
CA ASP A 486 5.61 -5.45 -1.37
C ASP A 486 4.40 -4.96 -2.17
N ILE A 487 3.72 -3.89 -1.74
CA ILE A 487 2.62 -3.28 -2.52
C ILE A 487 3.15 -2.78 -3.86
N GLN A 488 4.27 -2.04 -3.88
CA GLN A 488 4.83 -1.49 -5.11
C GLN A 488 5.27 -2.61 -6.06
N VAL A 489 5.93 -3.65 -5.55
CA VAL A 489 6.34 -4.82 -6.33
C VAL A 489 5.15 -5.59 -6.90
N LEU A 490 4.09 -5.81 -6.12
CA LEU A 490 2.96 -6.64 -6.52
C LEU A 490 1.95 -5.91 -7.41
N THR A 491 1.74 -4.61 -7.18
CA THR A 491 0.68 -3.84 -7.83
C THR A 491 1.19 -2.88 -8.92
N GLY A 492 2.49 -2.57 -8.93
CA GLY A 492 3.06 -1.51 -9.76
C GLY A 492 2.66 -0.09 -9.34
N GLN A 493 1.92 0.06 -8.24
CA GLN A 493 1.57 1.36 -7.67
C GLN A 493 2.86 2.13 -7.34
N LYS A 494 2.92 3.42 -7.73
CA LYS A 494 4.07 4.28 -7.41
C LYS A 494 3.87 5.02 -6.09
N GLU A 495 2.64 5.41 -5.81
CA GLU A 495 2.28 6.13 -4.59
C GLU A 495 2.57 5.28 -3.36
N GLN A 496 3.17 5.90 -2.36
CA GLN A 496 3.49 5.22 -1.11
C GLN A 496 2.32 5.39 -0.13
N PRO A 497 1.81 4.31 0.48
CA PRO A 497 0.77 4.41 1.49
C PRO A 497 1.30 5.15 2.73
N VAL A 498 0.37 5.72 3.50
CA VAL A 498 0.63 6.24 4.84
C VAL A 498 0.27 5.21 5.91
N MET A 499 0.83 5.33 7.10
CA MET A 499 0.35 4.62 8.28
C MET A 499 -0.53 5.54 9.12
N LEU A 500 -1.73 5.09 9.46
CA LEU A 500 -2.55 5.68 10.50
C LEU A 500 -2.56 4.74 11.72
N THR A 501 -2.31 5.28 12.90
CA THR A 501 -2.30 4.47 14.14
C THR A 501 -2.93 5.24 15.29
N CYS A 502 -3.57 4.55 16.23
CA CYS A 502 -4.09 5.17 17.45
C CYS A 502 -3.09 4.99 18.60
N GLN A 503 -3.01 5.98 19.49
CA GLN A 503 -2.10 5.90 20.62
C GLN A 503 -2.59 4.84 21.61
N THR A 504 -1.68 4.04 22.14
CA THR A 504 -1.97 3.15 23.27
C THR A 504 -2.33 3.97 24.51
N SER A 505 -3.24 3.44 25.33
CA SER A 505 -3.72 4.13 26.55
C SER A 505 -4.04 3.15 27.68
N SER A 506 -3.40 1.97 27.64
CA SER A 506 -3.55 0.89 28.62
C SER A 506 -2.35 0.75 29.54
N ALA A 507 -1.44 1.74 29.56
CA ALA A 507 -0.21 1.69 30.38
C ALA A 507 -0.53 1.43 31.86
N ALA A 508 -1.46 2.18 32.46
CA ALA A 508 -1.93 1.96 33.83
C ALA A 508 -2.61 0.59 34.03
N GLY A 509 -3.23 0.05 32.98
CA GLY A 509 -3.85 -1.27 32.97
C GLY A 509 -2.82 -2.40 33.11
N TYR A 510 -1.74 -2.36 32.34
CA TYR A 510 -0.67 -3.36 32.37
C TYR A 510 0.35 -3.13 33.50
N LYS A 511 0.64 -1.86 33.80
CA LYS A 511 1.70 -1.42 34.73
C LYS A 511 1.09 -0.53 35.82
N LYS A 512 0.82 -1.13 36.98
CA LYS A 512 -0.07 -0.52 37.99
C LYS A 512 0.52 0.73 38.67
N THR A 513 1.85 0.81 38.80
CA THR A 513 2.55 1.89 39.50
C THR A 513 3.29 2.80 38.52
N ALA A 514 3.45 4.08 38.85
CA ALA A 514 4.13 5.06 37.99
C ALA A 514 5.51 4.56 37.50
N PRO A 515 6.46 4.10 38.34
CA PRO A 515 7.76 3.63 37.85
C PRO A 515 7.67 2.48 36.83
N THR A 516 6.67 1.60 36.97
CA THR A 516 6.46 0.51 36.00
C THR A 516 5.79 0.97 34.72
N ARG A 517 4.99 2.06 34.76
CA ARG A 517 4.36 2.64 33.56
C ARG A 517 5.38 3.19 32.59
N HIS A 518 6.45 3.77 33.10
CA HIS A 518 7.59 4.26 32.31
C HIS A 518 8.34 3.15 31.54
N GLN A 519 8.10 1.87 31.87
CA GLN A 519 8.55 0.75 31.03
C GLN A 519 7.62 0.52 29.81
N PHE A 520 6.38 0.99 29.86
CA PHE A 520 5.39 0.92 28.77
C PHE A 520 5.57 2.12 27.84
N THR A 521 6.61 2.07 27.01
CA THR A 521 7.09 3.19 26.18
C THR A 521 6.29 3.43 24.91
N THR A 522 5.43 2.50 24.50
CA THR A 522 4.75 2.56 23.20
C THR A 522 3.90 3.81 22.92
N PRO A 523 3.15 4.43 23.86
CA PRO A 523 2.43 5.66 23.55
C PRO A 523 3.36 6.82 23.22
N LEU A 524 4.51 6.91 23.91
CA LEU A 524 5.52 7.95 23.67
C LEU A 524 6.23 7.71 22.32
N LEU A 525 6.56 6.45 22.02
CA LEU A 525 7.21 6.07 20.76
C LEU A 525 6.28 6.18 19.55
N GLN A 526 4.98 5.96 19.72
CA GLN A 526 3.96 6.25 18.71
C GLN A 526 3.88 7.76 18.41
N LEU A 527 3.94 8.60 19.45
CA LEU A 527 3.95 10.06 19.29
C LEU A 527 5.22 10.52 18.56
N LYS A 528 6.37 9.97 18.95
CA LYS A 528 7.65 10.21 18.29
C LYS A 528 7.62 9.83 16.81
N ALA A 529 7.18 8.60 16.49
CA ALA A 529 7.08 8.14 15.10
C ALA A 529 6.16 9.04 14.26
N SER A 530 5.04 9.48 14.82
CA SER A 530 4.13 10.42 14.17
C SER A 530 4.70 11.84 14.03
N ALA A 531 5.71 12.22 14.81
CA ALA A 531 6.38 13.52 14.70
C ALA A 531 7.52 13.52 13.68
N GLU A 532 8.30 12.44 13.66
CA GLU A 532 9.55 12.38 12.90
C GLU A 532 9.37 11.76 11.51
N HIS A 533 8.42 10.83 11.34
CA HIS A 533 8.27 10.13 10.07
C HIS A 533 7.24 10.83 9.15
N PRO A 534 7.54 11.04 7.85
CA PRO A 534 6.67 11.82 6.95
C PRO A 534 5.40 11.10 6.49
N ARG A 535 5.28 9.81 6.81
CA ARG A 535 4.15 8.94 6.42
C ARG A 535 3.45 8.26 7.60
N ILE A 536 3.80 8.56 8.86
CA ILE A 536 3.13 7.97 10.03
C ILE A 536 2.34 9.06 10.75
N PHE A 537 1.08 8.78 11.05
CA PHE A 537 0.15 9.74 11.65
C PHE A 537 -0.63 9.10 12.80
N LEU A 538 -0.62 9.75 13.96
CA LEU A 538 -1.48 9.37 15.07
C LEU A 538 -2.89 9.92 14.90
N VAL A 539 -3.91 9.07 15.05
CA VAL A 539 -5.31 9.46 14.82
C VAL A 539 -5.96 10.05 16.07
N CYS A 540 -5.82 9.39 17.22
CA CYS A 540 -6.32 9.84 18.52
C CYS A 540 -5.69 9.01 19.66
N PRO A 541 -5.68 9.52 20.90
CA PRO A 541 -5.46 8.68 22.07
C PRO A 541 -6.69 7.81 22.36
N LYS A 542 -6.49 6.68 23.03
CA LYS A 542 -7.58 5.76 23.40
C LYS A 542 -8.13 5.97 24.81
N TYR A 543 -7.49 6.77 25.67
CA TYR A 543 -7.95 6.98 27.05
C TYR A 543 -9.36 7.59 27.14
N GLN A 544 -9.81 8.29 26.09
CA GLN A 544 -11.14 8.90 26.01
C GLN A 544 -12.28 7.88 25.82
N PHE A 545 -11.94 6.62 25.52
CA PHE A 545 -12.94 5.57 25.30
C PHE A 545 -13.29 4.81 26.57
N SER A 546 -14.42 4.13 26.50
CA SER A 546 -14.88 3.16 27.49
C SER A 546 -14.24 1.81 27.23
N TYR A 547 -13.89 1.11 28.31
CA TYR A 547 -13.15 -0.15 28.25
C TYR A 547 -13.95 -1.31 28.82
N LYS A 548 -13.83 -2.49 28.19
CA LYS A 548 -14.39 -3.77 28.67
C LYS A 548 -13.55 -4.37 29.78
N ASP A 549 -12.24 -4.27 29.63
CA ASP A 549 -11.21 -4.72 30.57
C ASP A 549 -10.07 -3.70 30.58
N TYR A 550 -8.89 -4.01 31.11
CA TYR A 550 -7.81 -3.02 31.17
C TYR A 550 -7.12 -2.76 29.80
N ALA A 551 -7.47 -3.45 28.72
CA ALA A 551 -6.81 -3.36 27.41
C ALA A 551 -7.76 -3.07 26.25
N HIS A 552 -9.00 -3.53 26.29
CA HIS A 552 -9.92 -3.50 25.16
C HIS A 552 -11.04 -2.47 25.34
N ILE A 553 -11.22 -1.59 24.34
CA ILE A 553 -12.35 -0.66 24.27
C ILE A 553 -13.66 -1.42 23.95
N LEU A 554 -14.81 -0.84 24.30
CA LEU A 554 -16.12 -1.43 23.98
C LEU A 554 -16.42 -1.35 22.48
N ALA A 555 -17.36 -2.18 22.02
CA ALA A 555 -17.75 -2.25 20.61
C ALA A 555 -18.20 -0.89 20.02
N ASN A 556 -19.02 -0.13 20.76
CA ASN A 556 -19.47 1.19 20.31
C ASN A 556 -18.29 2.18 20.21
N ASP A 557 -17.37 2.13 21.17
CA ASP A 557 -16.16 2.95 21.15
C ASP A 557 -15.22 2.56 19.99
N THR A 558 -15.17 1.29 19.58
CA THR A 558 -14.47 0.87 18.35
C THR A 558 -15.06 1.53 17.10
N LYS A 559 -16.39 1.72 17.03
CA LYS A 559 -17.01 2.47 15.93
C LYS A 559 -16.57 3.93 15.91
N TRP A 560 -16.55 4.61 17.06
CA TRP A 560 -16.07 5.99 17.10
C TRP A 560 -14.57 6.10 16.78
N LEU A 561 -13.76 5.14 17.24
CA LEU A 561 -12.36 5.02 16.81
C LEU A 561 -12.26 4.93 15.29
N SER A 562 -13.09 4.12 14.63
CA SER A 562 -13.09 4.02 13.17
C SER A 562 -13.39 5.35 12.45
N GLU A 563 -14.20 6.21 13.05
CA GLU A 563 -14.50 7.54 12.51
C GLU A 563 -13.32 8.51 12.69
N TYR A 564 -12.51 8.38 13.75
CA TYR A 564 -11.22 9.08 13.84
C TYR A 564 -10.27 8.67 12.72
N TYR A 565 -10.19 7.37 12.39
CA TYR A 565 -9.41 6.91 11.23
C TYR A 565 -9.91 7.53 9.92
N ALA A 566 -11.23 7.60 9.70
CA ALA A 566 -11.81 8.22 8.50
C ALA A 566 -11.54 9.73 8.45
N LYS A 567 -11.67 10.43 9.58
CA LYS A 567 -11.38 11.87 9.70
C LYS A 567 -9.93 12.17 9.35
N VAL A 568 -8.97 11.46 9.96
CA VAL A 568 -7.54 11.72 9.72
C VAL A 568 -7.11 11.22 8.34
N LYS A 569 -7.68 10.11 7.84
CA LYS A 569 -7.49 9.69 6.44
C LYS A 569 -7.91 10.79 5.48
N LYS A 570 -9.07 11.41 5.66
CA LYS A 570 -9.52 12.50 4.78
C LYS A 570 -8.50 13.64 4.74
N ILE A 571 -8.01 14.08 5.90
CA ILE A 571 -7.03 15.16 6.00
C ILE A 571 -5.71 14.78 5.32
N VAL A 572 -5.17 13.61 5.65
CA VAL A 572 -3.81 13.21 5.27
C VAL A 572 -3.74 12.63 3.86
N VAL A 573 -4.74 11.87 3.45
CA VAL A 573 -4.76 11.13 2.19
C VAL A 573 -5.57 11.89 1.14
N ASP A 574 -6.81 12.29 1.43
CA ASP A 574 -7.67 12.88 0.40
C ASP A 574 -7.30 14.34 0.12
N GLU A 575 -6.96 15.09 1.17
CA GLU A 575 -6.58 16.51 1.07
C GLU A 575 -5.05 16.70 0.99
N GLY A 576 -4.27 15.68 1.33
CA GLY A 576 -2.80 15.72 1.35
C GLY A 576 -2.21 16.68 2.41
N ARG A 577 -3.02 17.13 3.38
CA ARG A 577 -2.59 18.04 4.44
C ARG A 577 -1.71 17.32 5.46
N ASP A 578 -0.92 18.09 6.18
CA ASP A 578 -0.19 17.56 7.34
C ASP A 578 -1.13 17.35 8.54
N TRP A 579 -0.76 16.44 9.43
CA TRP A 579 -1.50 16.12 10.64
C TRP A 579 -0.57 15.74 11.80
N LEU A 580 -0.57 16.56 12.83
CA LEU A 580 0.20 16.31 14.06
C LEU A 580 -0.72 15.97 15.25
N GLY A 581 -2.03 16.15 15.08
CA GLY A 581 -3.06 16.10 16.13
C GLY A 581 -2.76 17.09 17.27
N LEU A 582 -3.47 16.95 18.39
CA LEU A 582 -3.27 17.79 19.55
C LEU A 582 -2.08 17.29 20.38
N ARG A 583 -0.98 18.03 20.37
CA ARG A 583 0.27 17.66 21.06
C ARG A 583 1.09 18.87 21.49
N PRO A 584 2.06 18.70 22.40
CA PRO A 584 3.02 19.75 22.71
C PRO A 584 3.85 20.15 21.49
N LYS A 585 4.05 21.45 21.35
CA LYS A 585 4.93 22.09 20.36
C LYS A 585 6.22 22.58 21.00
N ALA A 586 6.12 23.19 22.18
CA ALA A 586 7.28 23.63 22.96
C ALA A 586 6.93 23.69 24.46
N LEU A 587 7.92 23.43 25.32
CA LEU A 587 7.86 23.70 26.75
C LEU A 587 8.84 24.81 27.08
N ARG A 588 8.42 25.79 27.88
CA ARG A 588 9.28 26.89 28.35
C ARG A 588 9.22 26.98 29.87
N LYS A 589 10.39 27.03 30.51
CA LYS A 589 10.51 27.36 31.93
C LYS A 589 10.44 28.88 32.10
N ILE A 590 9.42 29.35 32.81
CA ILE A 590 9.18 30.80 33.03
C ILE A 590 9.97 31.29 34.25
N ASP A 591 9.99 30.48 35.30
CA ASP A 591 10.75 30.73 36.53
C ASP A 591 11.08 29.40 37.23
N ALA A 592 11.58 29.46 38.48
CA ALA A 592 11.95 28.28 39.26
C ALA A 592 10.82 27.25 39.44
N ARG A 593 9.55 27.67 39.41
CA ARG A 593 8.36 26.89 39.74
C ARG A 593 7.35 26.78 38.59
N THR A 594 7.46 27.63 37.58
CA THR A 594 6.45 27.79 36.53
C THR A 594 6.97 27.35 35.16
N VAL A 595 6.14 26.60 34.45
CA VAL A 595 6.36 26.17 33.07
C VAL A 595 5.13 26.43 32.21
N GLU A 596 5.35 26.74 30.94
CA GLU A 596 4.31 26.88 29.93
C GLU A 596 4.54 25.87 28.79
N ILE A 597 3.49 25.16 28.41
CA ILE A 597 3.50 24.26 27.25
C ILE A 597 2.65 24.87 26.16
N GLU A 598 3.26 25.22 25.03
CA GLU A 598 2.56 25.60 23.79
C GLU A 598 2.15 24.32 23.05
N PHE A 599 0.92 24.28 22.55
CA PHE A 599 0.38 23.13 21.83
C PHE A 599 0.20 23.42 20.34
N GLU A 600 0.37 22.37 19.53
CA GLU A 600 -0.19 22.30 18.18
C GLU A 600 -1.69 22.00 18.33
N VAL A 601 -2.55 22.89 17.83
CA VAL A 601 -4.01 22.80 18.06
C VAL A 601 -4.73 22.78 16.72
N PRO A 602 -5.17 21.60 16.23
CA PRO A 602 -5.80 21.49 14.92
C PRO A 602 -7.04 22.40 14.76
N VAL A 603 -7.88 22.50 15.79
CA VAL A 603 -9.02 23.42 15.82
C VAL A 603 -9.06 24.16 17.16
N ALA A 604 -8.51 25.38 17.19
CA ALA A 604 -8.54 26.24 18.37
C ALA A 604 -9.99 26.65 18.77
N PRO A 605 -10.25 26.99 20.05
CA PRO A 605 -9.31 27.03 21.18
C PRO A 605 -9.16 25.67 21.89
N LEU A 606 -8.17 25.60 22.80
CA LEU A 606 -8.04 24.53 23.78
C LEU A 606 -9.17 24.58 24.81
N VAL A 607 -9.59 23.42 25.30
CA VAL A 607 -10.58 23.30 26.38
C VAL A 607 -10.22 22.15 27.32
N PHE A 608 -10.41 22.38 28.62
CA PHE A 608 -10.49 21.30 29.60
C PHE A 608 -11.91 20.76 29.67
N ASP A 609 -12.09 19.51 29.25
CA ASP A 609 -13.36 18.82 29.22
C ASP A 609 -13.40 17.71 30.29
N GLU A 610 -14.03 18.03 31.42
CA GLU A 610 -14.24 17.12 32.54
C GLU A 610 -15.56 16.33 32.44
N SER A 611 -16.38 16.65 31.43
CA SER A 611 -17.71 16.07 31.25
C SER A 611 -17.64 14.74 30.49
N LEU A 612 -16.81 14.68 29.45
CA LEU A 612 -16.66 13.49 28.61
C LEU A 612 -15.60 12.51 29.13
N VAL A 613 -14.58 13.05 29.81
CA VAL A 613 -13.52 12.30 30.49
C VAL A 613 -13.48 12.80 31.92
N SER A 614 -13.53 11.92 32.93
CA SER A 614 -13.50 12.38 34.32
C SER A 614 -12.11 12.92 34.68
N ASN A 615 -12.03 14.00 35.45
CA ASN A 615 -10.75 14.57 35.84
C ASN A 615 -9.96 13.63 36.76
N PRO A 616 -8.75 13.18 36.38
CA PRO A 616 -7.91 12.34 37.22
C PRO A 616 -7.07 13.14 38.23
N GLY A 617 -7.27 14.46 38.32
CA GLY A 617 -6.42 15.43 39.02
C GLY A 617 -5.56 16.20 38.02
N ASN A 618 -5.40 17.51 38.25
CA ASN A 618 -4.61 18.42 37.42
C ASN A 618 -4.91 18.29 35.91
N TYR A 619 -6.16 17.97 35.55
CA TYR A 619 -6.62 17.76 34.17
C TYR A 619 -5.83 16.70 33.37
N GLY A 620 -5.13 15.80 34.07
CA GLY A 620 -4.29 14.76 33.48
C GLY A 620 -2.79 15.04 33.49
N PHE A 621 -2.34 16.21 33.94
CA PHE A 621 -0.92 16.55 34.09
C PHE A 621 -0.33 15.97 35.37
N SER A 622 0.93 15.55 35.32
CA SER A 622 1.68 15.02 36.47
C SER A 622 3.15 15.43 36.39
N LEU A 623 3.79 15.56 37.54
CA LEU A 623 5.24 15.70 37.65
C LEU A 623 5.85 14.34 37.96
N TYR A 624 6.80 13.90 37.13
CA TYR A 624 7.57 12.68 37.36
C TYR A 624 9.02 13.05 37.72
N ASN A 625 9.70 12.22 38.51
CA ASN A 625 11.05 12.47 39.05
C ASN A 625 11.22 13.82 39.76
N ALA A 626 10.16 14.30 40.42
CA ALA A 626 10.12 15.61 41.08
C ALA A 626 10.28 15.55 42.62
N GLY A 627 10.51 14.38 43.20
CA GLY A 627 10.58 14.22 44.65
C GLY A 627 9.24 14.53 45.32
N GLU A 628 9.23 15.44 46.28
CA GLU A 628 8.01 15.90 46.98
C GLU A 628 7.30 17.06 46.28
N VAL A 629 7.89 17.62 45.21
CA VAL A 629 7.33 18.76 44.48
C VAL A 629 6.05 18.34 43.76
N ALA A 630 4.95 19.04 44.05
CA ALA A 630 3.64 18.77 43.45
C ALA A 630 3.20 19.91 42.53
N ILE A 631 2.18 19.65 41.71
CA ILE A 631 1.50 20.69 40.92
C ILE A 631 0.57 21.47 41.85
N SER A 632 0.74 22.78 41.88
CA SER A 632 -0.12 23.73 42.59
C SER A 632 -1.29 24.21 41.74
N SER A 633 -1.09 24.46 40.44
CA SER A 633 -2.17 24.85 39.52
C SER A 633 -1.86 24.49 38.07
N VAL A 634 -2.93 24.32 37.29
CA VAL A 634 -2.90 24.10 35.84
C VAL A 634 -3.98 24.98 35.21
N GLU A 635 -3.59 25.84 34.28
CA GLU A 635 -4.50 26.83 33.67
C GLU A 635 -4.28 26.94 32.16
N LEU A 636 -5.36 27.14 31.41
CA LEU A 636 -5.27 27.55 30.00
C LEU A 636 -4.96 29.03 29.93
N LEU A 637 -3.97 29.41 29.12
CA LEU A 637 -3.74 30.81 28.79
C LEU A 637 -4.68 31.18 27.63
N PRO A 638 -5.62 32.12 27.83
CA PRO A 638 -6.59 32.49 26.81
C PRO A 638 -5.91 32.93 25.51
N ASP A 639 -6.46 32.46 24.39
CA ASP A 639 -6.04 32.81 23.03
C ASP A 639 -4.56 32.53 22.69
N GLN A 640 -3.88 31.72 23.50
CA GLN A 640 -2.45 31.44 23.35
C GLN A 640 -2.12 29.98 23.04
N ASN A 641 -3.12 29.08 22.98
CA ASN A 641 -2.90 27.63 22.81
C ASN A 641 -1.85 27.06 23.80
N LYS A 642 -1.82 27.62 25.01
CA LYS A 642 -0.84 27.26 26.04
C LYS A 642 -1.51 26.78 27.31
N VAL A 643 -0.84 25.85 27.98
CA VAL A 643 -1.15 25.45 29.36
C VAL A 643 -0.02 25.95 30.25
N ARG A 644 -0.36 26.69 31.30
CA ARG A 644 0.57 27.07 32.37
C ARG A 644 0.44 26.09 33.54
N ILE A 645 1.57 25.60 34.04
CA ILE A 645 1.66 24.71 35.19
C ILE A 645 2.56 25.37 36.23
N VAL A 646 2.08 25.47 37.46
CA VAL A 646 2.83 26.03 38.60
C VAL A 646 3.05 24.93 39.62
N ALA A 647 4.28 24.73 40.06
CA ALA A 647 4.65 23.76 41.10
C ALA A 647 4.60 24.37 42.52
N THR A 648 4.54 23.53 43.55
CA THR A 648 4.56 23.95 44.97
C THR A 648 5.91 24.51 45.41
N ASP A 649 6.99 24.06 44.78
CA ASP A 649 8.38 24.39 45.07
C ASP A 649 9.21 24.40 43.78
N GLU A 650 10.50 24.68 43.90
CA GLU A 650 11.42 24.70 42.76
C GLU A 650 11.41 23.36 42.01
N LEU A 651 11.16 23.44 40.70
CA LEU A 651 11.14 22.28 39.82
C LEU A 651 12.57 21.72 39.67
N PRO A 652 12.83 20.48 40.11
CA PRO A 652 14.17 19.91 40.04
C PRO A 652 14.55 19.63 38.59
N PRO A 653 15.84 19.70 38.23
CA PRO A 653 16.29 19.45 36.85
C PRO A 653 15.97 18.04 36.35
N THR A 654 15.74 17.07 37.23
CA THR A 654 15.38 15.70 36.85
C THR A 654 13.91 15.54 36.51
N ALA A 655 13.07 16.55 36.78
CA ALA A 655 11.63 16.42 36.62
C ALA A 655 11.19 16.48 35.16
N THR A 656 10.18 15.66 34.85
CA THR A 656 9.48 15.67 33.58
C THR A 656 8.00 15.94 33.83
N ILE A 657 7.34 16.55 32.84
CA ILE A 657 5.88 16.71 32.83
C ILE A 657 5.32 15.57 32.00
N THR A 658 4.45 14.76 32.60
CA THR A 658 3.70 13.73 31.90
C THR A 658 2.23 14.12 31.79
N TYR A 659 1.59 13.67 30.72
CA TYR A 659 0.17 13.91 30.49
C TYR A 659 -0.54 12.60 30.14
N ALA A 660 -1.66 12.31 30.81
CA ALA A 660 -2.45 11.09 30.61
C ALA A 660 -1.64 9.79 30.74
N PHE A 661 -0.70 9.74 31.69
CA PHE A 661 0.22 8.60 31.87
C PHE A 661 0.40 8.17 33.33
N ASP A 662 0.89 9.08 34.19
CA ASP A 662 1.19 8.77 35.60
C ASP A 662 0.01 8.94 36.55
N ASN A 663 -1.15 9.37 36.04
CA ASN A 663 -2.39 9.52 36.80
C ASN A 663 -3.30 8.27 36.71
N GLY A 664 -4.41 8.25 37.43
CA GLY A 664 -5.40 7.17 37.36
C GLY A 664 -5.03 5.88 38.10
N ILE A 665 -5.99 4.96 38.20
CA ILE A 665 -5.94 3.78 39.05
C ILE A 665 -5.18 2.65 38.34
N GLY A 666 -4.17 2.08 39.01
CA GLY A 666 -3.44 0.92 38.50
C GLY A 666 -4.34 -0.30 38.27
N GLY A 667 -4.19 -0.95 37.12
CA GLY A 667 -5.04 -2.06 36.69
C GLY A 667 -6.33 -1.64 35.99
N LYS A 668 -6.53 -0.33 35.74
CA LYS A 668 -7.69 0.23 35.04
C LYS A 668 -7.25 1.04 33.82
N SER A 669 -8.17 1.20 32.87
CA SER A 669 -8.01 1.95 31.63
C SER A 669 -9.29 2.73 31.30
N GLY A 670 -9.21 3.68 30.38
CA GLY A 670 -10.36 4.41 29.87
C GLY A 670 -10.75 5.66 30.65
N LYS A 671 -11.82 6.29 30.17
CA LYS A 671 -12.19 7.68 30.46
C LYS A 671 -12.62 8.01 31.89
N THR A 672 -12.77 6.99 32.74
CA THR A 672 -13.29 7.16 34.11
C THR A 672 -12.28 6.80 35.19
N GLU A 673 -11.52 5.71 35.01
CA GLU A 673 -10.65 5.16 36.07
C GLU A 673 -9.17 5.08 35.67
N GLY A 674 -8.87 4.93 34.38
CA GLY A 674 -7.49 4.73 33.89
C GLY A 674 -6.67 6.02 33.80
N ALA A 675 -5.41 5.88 33.36
CA ALA A 675 -4.59 7.02 32.98
C ALA A 675 -5.24 7.77 31.80
N ARG A 676 -5.48 9.07 31.98
CA ARG A 676 -6.29 9.90 31.07
C ARG A 676 -5.99 11.39 31.25
N GLY A 677 -6.56 12.24 30.39
CA GLY A 677 -6.50 13.69 30.56
C GLY A 677 -7.70 14.39 29.94
N ASN A 678 -7.85 15.67 30.27
CA ASN A 678 -9.05 16.45 29.95
C ASN A 678 -8.84 17.48 28.83
N LEU A 679 -7.62 17.61 28.31
CA LEU A 679 -7.29 18.59 27.28
C LEU A 679 -7.71 18.09 25.89
N ARG A 680 -8.55 18.88 25.23
CA ARG A 680 -8.95 18.72 23.84
C ARG A 680 -8.92 20.05 23.09
N ASP A 681 -9.06 19.99 21.78
CA ASP A 681 -9.35 21.14 20.94
C ASP A 681 -10.86 21.34 20.74
N SER A 682 -11.29 22.28 19.91
CA SER A 682 -12.70 22.65 19.71
C SER A 682 -13.29 22.17 18.38
N ASP A 683 -12.80 21.05 17.83
CA ASP A 683 -13.31 20.49 16.59
C ASP A 683 -14.81 20.12 16.69
N PRO A 684 -15.69 20.66 15.82
CA PRO A 684 -17.13 20.41 15.92
C PRO A 684 -17.57 19.06 15.32
N ALA A 685 -16.64 18.25 14.79
CA ALA A 685 -16.99 17.00 14.12
C ALA A 685 -17.73 16.04 15.07
N MET A 686 -18.86 15.52 14.60
CA MET A 686 -19.68 14.54 15.31
C MET A 686 -19.58 13.17 14.62
N SER A 687 -19.75 12.12 15.42
CA SER A 687 -19.91 10.75 14.94
C SER A 687 -21.16 10.61 14.07
N LEU A 688 -21.20 9.57 13.22
CA LEU A 688 -22.35 9.30 12.33
C LEU A 688 -23.65 9.05 13.08
N ASP A 689 -23.55 8.48 14.28
CA ASP A 689 -24.71 8.22 15.12
C ASP A 689 -25.17 9.43 15.94
N GLY A 690 -24.44 10.56 15.86
CA GLY A 690 -24.77 11.78 16.60
C GLY A 690 -24.53 11.70 18.11
N LYS A 691 -23.80 10.68 18.60
CA LYS A 691 -23.65 10.38 20.03
C LYS A 691 -22.26 10.68 20.59
N PHE A 692 -21.28 10.99 19.75
CA PHE A 692 -19.90 11.17 20.17
C PHE A 692 -19.22 12.30 19.39
N ASN A 693 -18.67 13.28 20.11
CA ASN A 693 -17.88 14.33 19.51
C ASN A 693 -16.48 13.81 19.19
N LEU A 694 -16.05 13.96 17.94
CA LEU A 694 -14.73 13.57 17.44
C LEU A 694 -13.69 14.67 17.69
N TYR A 695 -13.66 15.22 18.91
CA TYR A 695 -12.67 16.22 19.34
C TYR A 695 -11.26 15.69 19.19
N ASN A 696 -10.28 16.55 18.91
CA ASN A 696 -8.88 16.12 18.93
C ASN A 696 -8.38 16.21 20.38
N TRP A 697 -8.31 15.06 21.04
CA TRP A 697 -7.79 14.93 22.40
C TRP A 697 -6.27 14.93 22.42
N ALA A 698 -5.68 15.56 23.44
CA ALA A 698 -4.24 15.65 23.57
C ALA A 698 -3.62 14.26 23.72
N PHE A 699 -2.58 13.97 22.93
CA PHE A 699 -1.86 12.71 23.06
C PHE A 699 -1.14 12.61 24.41
N THR A 700 -0.95 11.40 24.90
CA THR A 700 -0.04 11.10 26.01
C THR A 700 1.39 11.50 25.62
N PHE A 701 2.07 12.25 26.49
CA PHE A 701 3.45 12.68 26.28
C PHE A 701 4.22 12.75 27.61
N GLU A 702 5.54 12.85 27.47
CA GLU A 702 6.47 13.18 28.55
C GLU A 702 7.46 14.22 28.02
N LEU A 703 7.66 15.31 28.75
CA LEU A 703 8.56 16.40 28.39
C LEU A 703 9.55 16.69 29.51
N PRO A 704 10.87 16.74 29.23
CA PRO A 704 11.84 17.23 30.20
C PRO A 704 11.69 18.74 30.41
N ILE A 705 11.86 19.18 31.65
CA ILE A 705 11.74 20.60 32.01
C ILE A 705 12.99 21.41 31.64
N ASN A 706 14.12 20.74 31.35
CA ASN A 706 15.43 21.38 31.07
C ASN A 706 15.68 21.73 29.59
N GLN A 707 14.66 21.99 28.78
CA GLN A 707 14.91 22.53 27.44
C GLN A 707 15.09 24.04 27.56
N GLU A 708 16.35 24.49 27.54
CA GLU A 708 16.72 25.91 27.36
C GLU A 708 16.22 26.46 26.01
#